data_AF-A0AAX3QHK7-F1
#
_entry.id   AF-A0AAX3QHK7-F1
#
_cell.length_a   1.000
_cell.length_b   1.000
_cell.length_c   1.000
_cell.angle_alpha   90.00
_cell.angle_beta   90.00
_cell.angle_gamma   90.00
#
_symmetry.space_group_name_H-M   'P 1'
#
loop_
_entity.id
_entity.type
_entity.pdbx_description
1 polymer ?
#
loop_
_entity_poly.entity_id
_entity_poly.type
_entity_poly.pdbx_seq_one_letter_code
_entity_poly.pdbx_strand_id
1 'polypeptide(L)'
;MKRNKRKHINAMIIAATLSLPFAVYSTPALAAVAIEANKTGQGLEDGTYDAVIKAYKDKTNEESMAAVYIKNPKLTVENGKKIVTATLSDSDFFQYLKTEDIHTPGVFHDVKVISEDKKKNGTKVIQFEVGELGKRYNMQMHIYIPTMAYDNKYQVQFEVNTLNLENNVPEEQKENKEDKVDQQDENGNVILDKQLQKHINKYNLNRENLDTPITKEDLLKVKSLIVVEAKSKGIKDVSGLEYMKNLENLTLEEVKLENIKFISNLRQLKSLSITYGELEDIGPLAELEHIESLSLRNNKISDLSPLSQMKKIKLLDLNSNYIKDIKPLFTAKSLRTLTVANNQISNANLAGIEQLKNVKSLSLSNNGLTNIEHITPMKKLVELDLSKNELENIEPLSRMSTVQSLNLEENYISDITPLSQLTGLYDLKLASNEIRDVRPVQELGKRMYIDVQRQKIFLDDVEKDKEVKIPIYNLQGEPLDTIQLKNGDGIVNNGSVKWSTTGEKTYEFILDIKPEENRIKFNGTVIQNVVERLDEIKEDNEQKENVILDKTLQQHINKENLGRENLNAPITKEDLLQIKKLEILKEKGKEIKDITGLEYMMNLEKLTLEGVGLKNIEFILNMKQLNNLNVSHNQIEDTTPLSSLKNLQWLNLTDNRIKDVSVLGSMLDLLSLKLAENEIRDVRPLIQLGQWGTIDVRRQKVILDDAEINKEVKIPVYDLEGERIEKITLKSAGGMLTDEGIIWSTLGEKIYEFDLDADHYETGILYSGIVMQNIVEKLIPKEEVKEPEKEVEETKEEVKETIKEVEEEQEEVKEPEKEVEETKEEVKETIKEVEEEQEEVKESIKEVEEEQEEVKEPIKEVEEAKAEIKGTGKEIEGSKDAVNQSTVVQEQNVNNQVVKENKPVVNKQEESKKSLGATGGQENTSTLLSGIALVLSALSMFVFRKRLFKK
;
A
#
# COMPACT_ATOMS: atom_id res chain seq x y z
N MET A 1 32.55 -9.24 -19.77
CA MET A 1 31.36 -9.27 -20.67
C MET A 1 30.17 -10.10 -20.16
N LYS A 2 30.28 -11.31 -19.57
CA LYS A 2 29.08 -12.06 -19.12
C LYS A 2 28.29 -11.42 -17.93
N ARG A 3 28.89 -10.53 -17.12
CA ARG A 3 28.29 -9.96 -15.89
C ARG A 3 27.07 -9.05 -16.11
N ASN A 4 26.96 -8.30 -17.21
CA ASN A 4 25.84 -7.36 -17.41
C ASN A 4 24.48 -8.05 -17.70
N LYS A 5 24.48 -9.35 -18.03
CA LYS A 5 23.25 -10.03 -18.48
C LYS A 5 22.13 -10.05 -17.44
N ARG A 6 22.40 -10.18 -16.13
CA ARG A 6 21.33 -10.22 -15.11
C ARG A 6 20.69 -8.85 -14.88
N LYS A 7 21.47 -7.75 -14.82
CA LYS A 7 20.90 -6.38 -14.81
C LYS A 7 20.06 -6.13 -16.07
N HIS A 8 20.53 -6.58 -17.23
CA HIS A 8 19.73 -6.56 -18.46
C HIS A 8 18.52 -7.51 -18.47
N ILE A 9 18.37 -8.52 -17.61
CA ILE A 9 17.21 -9.42 -17.67
C ILE A 9 16.00 -8.80 -16.99
N ASN A 10 16.11 -8.30 -15.77
CA ASN A 10 14.99 -7.60 -15.12
C ASN A 10 14.64 -6.31 -15.90
N ALA A 11 15.66 -5.58 -16.37
CA ALA A 11 15.46 -4.44 -17.26
C ALA A 11 14.89 -4.83 -18.64
N MET A 12 15.19 -6.02 -19.20
CA MET A 12 14.54 -6.50 -20.42
C MET A 12 13.11 -6.97 -20.18
N ILE A 13 12.72 -7.39 -18.97
CA ILE A 13 11.31 -7.69 -18.69
C ILE A 13 10.49 -6.39 -18.71
N ILE A 14 11.01 -5.30 -18.13
CA ILE A 14 10.41 -3.96 -18.17
C ILE A 14 10.49 -3.33 -19.57
N ALA A 15 11.59 -3.51 -20.31
CA ALA A 15 11.73 -2.97 -21.65
C ALA A 15 10.95 -3.78 -22.71
N ALA A 16 10.85 -5.10 -22.58
CA ALA A 16 10.15 -5.93 -23.58
C ALA A 16 8.63 -5.82 -23.49
N THR A 17 8.06 -5.57 -22.30
CA THR A 17 6.67 -5.12 -22.19
C THR A 17 6.47 -3.78 -22.92
N LEU A 18 7.37 -2.82 -22.69
CA LEU A 18 7.30 -1.49 -23.34
C LEU A 18 7.65 -1.49 -24.85
N SER A 19 8.29 -2.53 -25.40
CA SER A 19 8.84 -2.52 -26.77
C SER A 19 8.24 -3.55 -27.75
N LEU A 20 7.15 -4.25 -27.42
CA LEU A 20 6.54 -5.24 -28.32
C LEU A 20 5.24 -4.72 -29.00
N PRO A 21 5.15 -4.72 -30.34
CA PRO A 21 3.89 -4.59 -31.05
C PRO A 21 3.15 -5.94 -31.03
N PHE A 22 1.90 -5.93 -30.57
CA PHE A 22 1.01 -7.10 -30.54
C PHE A 22 -0.30 -6.71 -31.22
N ALA A 23 -0.29 -6.81 -32.54
CA ALA A 23 -1.28 -6.21 -33.40
C ALA A 23 -2.49 -7.13 -33.69
N VAL A 24 -3.70 -6.53 -33.67
CA VAL A 24 -4.95 -7.05 -34.27
C VAL A 24 -5.54 -8.28 -33.50
N TYR A 25 -6.85 -8.41 -33.26
CA TYR A 25 -8.03 -7.97 -34.01
C TYR A 25 -9.10 -7.24 -33.18
N SER A 26 -9.57 -6.12 -33.73
CA SER A 26 -11.01 -5.79 -33.76
C SER A 26 -11.36 -5.41 -35.21
N THR A 27 -12.54 -5.80 -35.69
CA THR A 27 -12.97 -5.51 -37.07
C THR A 27 -13.76 -4.20 -37.14
N PRO A 28 -13.83 -3.52 -38.31
CA PRO A 28 -14.53 -2.24 -38.44
C PRO A 28 -16.03 -2.26 -38.10
N ALA A 29 -16.65 -3.42 -37.94
CA ALA A 29 -18.07 -3.58 -37.65
C ALA A 29 -18.46 -3.17 -36.22
N LEU A 30 -17.63 -3.43 -35.20
CA LEU A 30 -18.00 -3.08 -33.81
C LEU A 30 -17.93 -1.58 -33.53
N ALA A 31 -17.07 -0.84 -34.24
CA ALA A 31 -16.98 0.62 -34.10
C ALA A 31 -18.31 1.30 -34.47
N ALA A 32 -19.04 0.78 -35.46
CA ALA A 32 -20.35 1.31 -35.84
C ALA A 32 -21.42 1.10 -34.75
N VAL A 33 -21.38 -0.04 -34.03
CA VAL A 33 -22.34 -0.35 -32.96
C VAL A 33 -22.10 0.51 -31.71
N ALA A 34 -20.84 0.74 -31.34
CA ALA A 34 -20.50 1.64 -30.23
C ALA A 34 -20.93 3.10 -30.49
N ILE A 35 -20.86 3.55 -31.74
CA ILE A 35 -21.34 4.88 -32.17
C ILE A 35 -22.87 5.01 -32.06
N GLU A 36 -23.61 3.90 -32.09
CA GLU A 36 -25.08 3.92 -31.97
C GLU A 36 -25.54 3.82 -30.51
N ALA A 37 -24.82 3.08 -29.65
CA ALA A 37 -25.06 3.05 -28.21
C ALA A 37 -24.81 4.42 -27.54
N ASN A 38 -23.74 5.14 -27.95
CA ASN A 38 -23.40 6.45 -27.38
C ASN A 38 -24.30 7.61 -27.86
N LYS A 39 -25.40 7.35 -28.58
CA LYS A 39 -26.40 8.39 -28.93
C LYS A 39 -27.37 8.72 -27.80
N THR A 40 -27.52 7.85 -26.80
CA THR A 40 -28.37 8.11 -25.62
C THR A 40 -27.51 8.49 -24.44
N GLY A 41 -27.03 9.73 -24.43
CA GLY A 41 -26.34 10.31 -23.28
C GLY A 41 -27.30 10.52 -22.11
N GLN A 42 -27.46 9.51 -21.26
CA GLN A 42 -27.87 9.74 -19.88
C GLN A 42 -26.71 10.41 -19.16
N GLY A 43 -26.98 11.55 -18.52
CA GLY A 43 -26.01 12.14 -17.60
C GLY A 43 -25.83 11.18 -16.42
N LEU A 44 -24.58 10.86 -16.11
CA LEU A 44 -24.28 10.40 -14.75
C LEU A 44 -24.60 11.55 -13.80
N GLU A 45 -25.23 11.23 -12.68
CA GLU A 45 -25.48 12.17 -11.61
C GLU A 45 -24.17 12.49 -10.88
N ASP A 46 -24.15 13.58 -10.11
CA ASP A 46 -22.97 13.96 -9.33
C ASP A 46 -22.72 12.92 -8.23
N GLY A 47 -21.54 12.30 -8.25
CA GLY A 47 -21.22 11.13 -7.43
C GLY A 47 -19.88 10.50 -7.84
N THR A 48 -19.42 9.49 -7.09
CA THR A 48 -18.15 8.79 -7.38
C THR A 48 -18.39 7.32 -7.74
N TYR A 49 -17.93 6.93 -8.92
CA TYR A 49 -18.08 5.61 -9.52
C TYR A 49 -16.72 4.92 -9.68
N ASP A 50 -16.67 3.61 -9.52
CA ASP A 50 -15.48 2.84 -9.91
C ASP A 50 -15.37 2.81 -11.45
N ALA A 51 -14.15 3.01 -11.97
CA ALA A 51 -13.89 3.20 -13.39
C ALA A 51 -12.90 2.15 -13.93
N VAL A 52 -12.78 2.12 -15.26
CA VAL A 52 -11.78 1.35 -16.00
C VAL A 52 -11.13 2.28 -17.02
N ILE A 53 -9.80 2.38 -16.96
CA ILE A 53 -9.00 3.08 -17.97
C ILE A 53 -8.43 2.04 -18.94
N LYS A 54 -8.87 2.07 -20.20
CA LYS A 54 -8.27 1.31 -21.30
C LYS A 54 -7.28 2.23 -22.02
N ALA A 55 -6.03 1.80 -22.21
CA ALA A 55 -4.99 2.59 -22.89
C ALA A 55 -4.53 1.91 -24.18
N TYR A 56 -4.21 2.71 -25.20
CA TYR A 56 -3.87 2.28 -26.56
C TYR A 56 -2.61 3.00 -27.07
N LYS A 57 -1.86 2.39 -27.99
CA LYS A 57 -0.69 3.05 -28.64
C LYS A 57 -1.19 4.10 -29.63
N ASP A 58 -0.47 5.23 -29.75
CA ASP A 58 -0.86 6.40 -30.56
C ASP A 58 -1.49 6.02 -31.92
N LYS A 59 -2.75 6.40 -32.11
CA LYS A 59 -3.55 6.20 -33.34
C LYS A 59 -3.75 4.72 -33.76
N THR A 60 -3.72 3.79 -32.81
CA THR A 60 -3.98 2.35 -33.03
C THR A 60 -5.13 1.81 -32.17
N ASN A 61 -5.46 0.52 -32.37
CA ASN A 61 -6.27 -0.29 -31.45
C ASN A 61 -5.41 -1.33 -30.68
N GLU A 62 -4.07 -1.18 -30.66
CA GLU A 62 -3.22 -2.00 -29.80
C GLU A 62 -3.22 -1.42 -28.38
N GLU A 63 -3.45 -2.27 -27.38
CA GLU A 63 -3.35 -1.86 -25.98
C GLU A 63 -1.93 -1.38 -25.62
N SER A 64 -1.86 -0.39 -24.73
CA SER A 64 -0.62 0.21 -24.24
C SER A 64 -0.35 -0.19 -22.80
N MET A 65 0.91 -0.54 -22.52
CA MET A 65 1.38 -0.85 -21.16
C MET A 65 1.25 0.32 -20.17
N ALA A 66 0.91 1.53 -20.64
CA ALA A 66 0.54 2.65 -19.78
C ALA A 66 -0.56 2.28 -18.76
N ALA A 67 -1.57 1.50 -19.16
CA ALA A 67 -2.62 1.04 -18.26
C ALA A 67 -2.13 0.07 -17.16
N VAL A 68 -0.92 -0.49 -17.27
CA VAL A 68 -0.36 -1.34 -16.21
C VAL A 68 0.17 -0.52 -15.04
N TYR A 69 0.60 0.73 -15.26
CA TYR A 69 1.09 1.61 -14.18
C TYR A 69 -0.03 2.38 -13.48
N ILE A 70 -1.19 2.55 -14.12
CA ILE A 70 -2.35 3.27 -13.57
C ILE A 70 -3.34 2.25 -12.95
N LYS A 71 -3.51 2.31 -11.63
CA LYS A 71 -4.33 1.39 -10.82
C LYS A 71 -5.53 2.11 -10.20
N ASN A 72 -6.53 1.30 -9.82
CA ASN A 72 -7.69 1.70 -9.03
C ASN A 72 -8.34 3.03 -9.47
N PRO A 73 -8.63 3.25 -10.77
CA PRO A 73 -9.19 4.51 -11.22
C PRO A 73 -10.65 4.64 -10.78
N LYS A 74 -11.00 5.82 -10.27
CA LYS A 74 -12.36 6.25 -9.97
C LYS A 74 -12.74 7.46 -10.81
N LEU A 75 -14.02 7.55 -11.13
CA LEU A 75 -14.64 8.68 -11.81
C LEU A 75 -15.52 9.41 -10.82
N THR A 76 -15.17 10.65 -10.48
CA THR A 76 -16.05 11.58 -9.77
C THR A 76 -16.72 12.49 -10.80
N VAL A 77 -18.04 12.57 -10.72
CA VAL A 77 -18.86 13.52 -11.48
C VAL A 77 -19.27 14.62 -10.50
N GLU A 78 -19.03 15.87 -10.87
CA GLU A 78 -19.34 17.03 -10.02
C GLU A 78 -19.64 18.24 -10.91
N ASN A 79 -20.82 18.84 -10.76
CA ASN A 79 -21.33 19.91 -11.61
C ASN A 79 -21.21 19.59 -13.11
N GLY A 80 -21.40 18.31 -13.48
CA GLY A 80 -21.25 17.79 -14.85
C GLY A 80 -19.82 17.61 -15.37
N LYS A 81 -18.80 18.14 -14.66
CA LYS A 81 -17.38 17.80 -14.90
C LYS A 81 -17.15 16.34 -14.56
N LYS A 82 -16.19 15.70 -15.26
CA LYS A 82 -15.85 14.29 -15.08
C LYS A 82 -14.37 14.17 -14.72
N ILE A 83 -14.11 14.05 -13.43
CA ILE A 83 -12.78 14.06 -12.83
C ILE A 83 -12.36 12.62 -12.56
N VAL A 84 -11.27 12.18 -13.19
CA VAL A 84 -10.69 10.86 -12.98
C VAL A 84 -9.60 10.97 -11.94
N THR A 85 -9.67 10.14 -10.90
CA THR A 85 -8.63 10.02 -9.87
C THR A 85 -8.11 8.58 -9.86
N ALA A 86 -6.79 8.38 -9.95
CA ALA A 86 -6.19 7.06 -10.10
C ALA A 86 -4.81 6.94 -9.42
N THR A 87 -4.36 5.72 -9.16
CA THR A 87 -3.07 5.44 -8.49
C THR A 87 -1.99 5.13 -9.52
N LEU A 88 -1.03 6.03 -9.73
CA LEU A 88 0.16 5.83 -10.57
C LEU A 88 1.26 5.13 -9.77
N SER A 89 1.45 3.84 -10.01
CA SER A 89 2.54 3.01 -9.46
C SER A 89 3.86 3.19 -10.23
N ASP A 90 5.00 2.93 -9.55
CA ASP A 90 6.37 3.18 -10.04
C ASP A 90 6.59 4.64 -10.53
N SER A 91 6.02 5.61 -9.79
CA SER A 91 5.94 7.01 -10.22
C SER A 91 7.28 7.76 -10.28
N ASP A 92 8.34 7.28 -9.61
CA ASP A 92 9.72 7.79 -9.74
C ASP A 92 10.23 7.64 -11.19
N PHE A 93 9.70 6.67 -11.97
CA PHE A 93 10.08 6.48 -13.37
C PHE A 93 9.48 7.54 -14.30
N PHE A 94 8.45 8.28 -13.87
CA PHE A 94 7.74 9.27 -14.67
C PHE A 94 8.32 10.67 -14.41
N GLN A 95 9.10 11.20 -15.37
CA GLN A 95 9.54 12.59 -15.34
C GLN A 95 8.38 13.56 -15.56
N TYR A 96 7.39 13.14 -16.35
CA TYR A 96 6.06 13.75 -16.40
C TYR A 96 5.02 12.74 -16.89
N LEU A 97 3.76 13.02 -16.55
CA LEU A 97 2.57 12.41 -17.13
C LEU A 97 1.58 13.54 -17.42
N LYS A 98 1.16 13.66 -18.67
CA LYS A 98 0.31 14.76 -19.17
C LYS A 98 -0.90 14.22 -19.92
N THR A 99 -2.04 14.86 -19.75
CA THR A 99 -3.27 14.60 -20.52
C THR A 99 -3.56 15.77 -21.45
N GLU A 100 -4.17 15.49 -22.60
CA GLU A 100 -4.66 16.50 -23.53
C GLU A 100 -5.83 17.29 -22.92
N ASP A 101 -5.89 18.60 -23.17
CA ASP A 101 -6.97 19.45 -22.70
C ASP A 101 -8.30 19.13 -23.40
N ILE A 102 -9.37 18.99 -22.61
CA ILE A 102 -10.69 18.57 -23.12
C ILE A 102 -11.41 19.66 -23.92
N HIS A 103 -11.00 20.93 -23.79
CA HIS A 103 -11.55 22.06 -24.51
C HIS A 103 -10.65 22.51 -25.68
N THR A 104 -9.35 22.18 -25.62
CA THR A 104 -8.29 22.73 -26.47
C THR A 104 -7.38 21.62 -27.04
N PRO A 105 -7.86 20.82 -28.02
CA PRO A 105 -7.09 19.70 -28.57
C PRO A 105 -5.67 20.08 -29.03
N GLY A 106 -4.70 19.23 -28.71
CA GLY A 106 -3.27 19.48 -28.92
C GLY A 106 -2.54 20.26 -27.81
N VAL A 107 -3.25 20.85 -26.83
CA VAL A 107 -2.64 21.37 -25.59
C VAL A 107 -2.55 20.24 -24.56
N PHE A 108 -1.48 20.19 -23.78
CA PHE A 108 -1.23 19.13 -22.80
C PHE A 108 -0.89 19.70 -21.41
N HIS A 109 -1.61 19.27 -20.39
CA HIS A 109 -1.40 19.65 -18.99
C HIS A 109 -0.87 18.46 -18.18
N ASP A 110 0.04 18.72 -17.24
CA ASP A 110 0.48 17.69 -16.29
C ASP A 110 -0.68 17.27 -15.39
N VAL A 111 -0.76 15.98 -15.09
CA VAL A 111 -1.80 15.46 -14.18
C VAL A 111 -1.57 16.02 -12.77
N LYS A 112 -2.65 16.47 -12.12
CA LYS A 112 -2.61 17.01 -10.76
C LYS A 112 -2.28 15.88 -9.79
N VAL A 113 -1.24 16.01 -8.99
CA VAL A 113 -0.94 15.06 -7.91
C VAL A 113 -1.77 15.44 -6.69
N ILE A 114 -2.52 14.47 -6.16
CA ILE A 114 -3.34 14.58 -4.95
C ILE A 114 -2.54 14.16 -3.72
N SER A 115 -1.77 13.08 -3.84
CA SER A 115 -0.83 12.61 -2.83
C SER A 115 0.32 11.82 -3.48
N GLU A 116 1.45 11.73 -2.78
CA GLU A 116 2.63 10.97 -3.20
C GLU A 116 3.15 10.15 -2.00
N ASP A 117 3.04 8.83 -2.06
CA ASP A 117 3.88 7.96 -1.25
C ASP A 117 5.22 7.81 -1.98
N LYS A 118 6.29 8.38 -1.42
CA LYS A 118 7.63 8.29 -2.04
C LYS A 118 8.30 6.92 -1.82
N LYS A 119 7.77 6.00 -1.01
CA LYS A 119 8.35 4.67 -0.82
C LYS A 119 8.26 3.81 -2.11
N LYS A 120 9.08 2.74 -2.21
CA LYS A 120 9.15 1.76 -3.34
C LYS A 120 8.92 2.34 -4.76
N ASN A 121 9.93 2.98 -5.34
CA ASN A 121 9.85 3.63 -6.66
C ASN A 121 8.72 4.69 -6.78
N GLY A 122 8.12 5.14 -5.68
CA GLY A 122 7.06 6.13 -5.64
C GLY A 122 5.69 5.62 -6.12
N THR A 123 4.62 6.10 -5.48
CA THR A 123 3.23 5.96 -5.92
C THR A 123 2.52 7.30 -5.80
N LYS A 124 1.86 7.76 -6.86
CA LYS A 124 1.13 9.04 -6.89
C LYS A 124 -0.36 8.81 -7.08
N VAL A 125 -1.20 9.37 -6.23
CA VAL A 125 -2.61 9.56 -6.58
C VAL A 125 -2.68 10.75 -7.53
N ILE A 126 -3.05 10.49 -8.78
CA ILE A 126 -3.12 11.47 -9.86
C ILE A 126 -4.58 11.78 -10.21
N GLN A 127 -4.83 13.02 -10.65
CA GLN A 127 -6.15 13.54 -11.00
C GLN A 127 -6.08 14.30 -12.34
N PHE A 128 -7.06 14.07 -13.21
CA PHE A 128 -7.24 14.77 -14.49
C PHE A 128 -8.71 14.76 -14.94
N GLU A 129 -9.10 15.70 -15.79
CA GLU A 129 -10.47 15.82 -16.30
C GLU A 129 -10.65 15.08 -17.64
N VAL A 130 -11.85 14.54 -17.89
CA VAL A 130 -12.29 13.95 -19.16
C VAL A 130 -13.67 14.53 -19.56
N GLY A 131 -14.01 14.51 -20.86
CA GLY A 131 -15.27 15.08 -21.36
C GLY A 131 -16.42 14.06 -21.40
N GLU A 132 -16.52 13.36 -22.53
CA GLU A 132 -17.39 12.20 -22.77
C GLU A 132 -16.68 10.90 -22.32
N LEU A 133 -17.44 9.93 -21.78
CA LEU A 133 -16.96 8.57 -21.51
C LEU A 133 -16.95 7.73 -22.80
N GLY A 134 -16.14 6.67 -22.84
CA GLY A 134 -15.91 5.85 -24.05
C GLY A 134 -15.20 6.57 -25.21
N LYS A 135 -14.98 7.88 -25.10
CA LYS A 135 -14.18 8.69 -26.02
C LYS A 135 -12.69 8.52 -25.72
N ARG A 136 -11.87 8.63 -26.76
CA ARG A 136 -10.40 8.58 -26.64
C ARG A 136 -9.79 9.97 -26.52
N TYR A 137 -8.86 10.11 -25.58
CA TYR A 137 -8.07 11.31 -25.31
C TYR A 137 -6.58 10.99 -25.49
N ASN A 138 -5.78 11.96 -25.90
CA ASN A 138 -4.33 11.77 -25.99
C ASN A 138 -3.66 11.99 -24.62
N MET A 139 -2.59 11.25 -24.36
CA MET A 139 -1.77 11.34 -23.14
C MET A 139 -0.29 11.22 -23.52
N GLN A 140 0.56 12.01 -22.87
CA GLN A 140 2.01 12.00 -23.06
C GLN A 140 2.74 11.69 -21.76
N MET A 141 3.84 10.95 -21.85
CA MET A 141 4.67 10.60 -20.69
C MET A 141 6.15 10.52 -21.06
N HIS A 142 7.00 10.79 -20.08
CA HIS A 142 8.45 10.65 -20.20
C HIS A 142 8.94 9.67 -19.14
N ILE A 143 9.35 8.48 -19.59
CA ILE A 143 9.82 7.40 -18.74
C ILE A 143 11.36 7.43 -18.70
N TYR A 144 11.91 7.65 -17.51
CA TYR A 144 13.34 7.69 -17.25
C TYR A 144 13.73 6.71 -16.15
N ILE A 145 14.57 5.73 -16.48
CA ILE A 145 15.06 4.70 -15.55
C ILE A 145 16.59 4.66 -15.63
N PRO A 146 17.31 5.40 -14.77
CA PRO A 146 18.77 5.57 -14.83
C PRO A 146 19.53 4.24 -14.80
N THR A 147 19.05 3.27 -14.01
CA THR A 147 19.69 1.98 -13.75
C THR A 147 19.85 1.09 -14.99
N MET A 148 19.13 1.40 -16.06
CA MET A 148 19.15 0.72 -17.35
C MET A 148 19.41 1.66 -18.54
N ALA A 149 19.76 2.93 -18.29
CA ALA A 149 19.93 3.98 -19.30
C ALA A 149 18.75 4.09 -20.27
N TYR A 150 17.53 4.01 -19.72
CA TYR A 150 16.29 4.11 -20.48
C TYR A 150 15.71 5.51 -20.31
N ASP A 151 15.60 6.23 -21.43
CA ASP A 151 15.06 7.59 -21.51
C ASP A 151 14.19 7.63 -22.76
N ASN A 152 12.87 7.58 -22.60
CA ASN A 152 11.93 7.52 -23.72
C ASN A 152 10.67 8.34 -23.45
N LYS A 153 10.17 9.00 -24.50
CA LYS A 153 8.94 9.77 -24.49
C LYS A 153 7.88 9.05 -25.33
N TYR A 154 6.68 8.93 -24.78
CA TYR A 154 5.55 8.25 -25.42
C TYR A 154 4.37 9.19 -25.55
N GLN A 155 3.66 9.03 -26.68
CA GLN A 155 2.26 9.41 -26.78
C GLN A 155 1.42 8.13 -26.83
N VAL A 156 0.32 8.14 -26.09
CA VAL A 156 -0.67 7.07 -26.01
C VAL A 156 -2.06 7.70 -26.13
N GLN A 157 -3.07 6.87 -26.39
CA GLN A 157 -4.46 7.28 -26.27
C GLN A 157 -5.08 6.51 -25.10
N PHE A 158 -6.04 7.10 -24.40
CA PHE A 158 -6.76 6.40 -23.34
C PHE A 158 -8.25 6.70 -23.38
N GLU A 159 -9.02 5.82 -22.77
CA GLU A 159 -10.48 5.77 -22.77
C GLU A 159 -10.94 5.41 -21.35
N VAL A 160 -11.98 6.08 -20.88
CA VAL A 160 -12.50 5.91 -19.51
C VAL A 160 -13.96 5.51 -19.58
N ASN A 161 -14.31 4.43 -18.88
CA ASN A 161 -15.66 3.90 -18.74
C ASN A 161 -15.94 3.61 -17.26
N THR A 162 -17.19 3.65 -16.82
CA THR A 162 -17.60 3.14 -15.50
C THR A 162 -17.68 1.61 -15.52
N LEU A 163 -17.43 0.97 -14.37
CA LEU A 163 -17.90 -0.40 -14.17
C LEU A 163 -19.44 -0.42 -14.18
N ASN A 164 -20.00 -1.53 -14.68
CA ASN A 164 -21.43 -1.82 -14.92
C ASN A 164 -22.05 -1.41 -16.28
N LEU A 165 -21.33 -0.72 -17.19
CA LEU A 165 -21.86 -0.44 -18.54
C LEU A 165 -21.86 -1.65 -19.52
N GLU A 166 -21.22 -2.77 -19.16
CA GLU A 166 -21.22 -4.01 -19.98
C GLU A 166 -22.27 -5.06 -19.49
N ASN A 167 -22.89 -4.87 -18.32
CA ASN A 167 -23.77 -5.87 -17.67
C ASN A 167 -25.25 -5.45 -17.61
N ASN A 168 -25.87 -5.18 -18.76
CA ASN A 168 -27.34 -5.12 -18.84
C ASN A 168 -27.90 -5.46 -20.25
N VAL A 169 -27.48 -6.60 -20.79
CA VAL A 169 -28.31 -7.37 -21.74
C VAL A 169 -29.06 -8.42 -20.91
N PRO A 170 -30.41 -8.48 -20.94
CA PRO A 170 -31.13 -9.52 -20.22
C PRO A 170 -30.74 -10.92 -20.71
N GLU A 171 -30.35 -11.81 -19.80
CA GLU A 171 -30.16 -13.24 -20.09
C GLU A 171 -31.50 -13.99 -20.18
N GLU A 172 -32.39 -13.53 -21.06
CA GLU A 172 -33.50 -14.35 -21.55
C GLU A 172 -33.16 -14.89 -22.95
N GLN A 173 -33.42 -16.20 -23.16
CA GLN A 173 -33.24 -16.92 -24.42
C GLN A 173 -31.78 -17.27 -24.84
N LYS A 174 -31.01 -17.87 -23.92
CA LYS A 174 -29.87 -18.75 -24.30
C LYS A 174 -29.82 -20.14 -23.64
N GLU A 175 -30.95 -20.64 -23.14
CA GLU A 175 -31.08 -22.10 -22.99
C GLU A 175 -31.04 -22.80 -24.38
N ASN A 176 -30.68 -24.09 -24.38
CA ASN A 176 -30.80 -25.02 -25.49
C ASN A 176 -29.86 -24.85 -26.71
N LYS A 177 -28.53 -24.78 -26.49
CA LYS A 177 -27.53 -25.23 -27.49
C LYS A 177 -26.33 -26.04 -26.96
N GLU A 178 -26.47 -26.73 -25.83
CA GLU A 178 -25.52 -27.76 -25.38
C GLU A 178 -26.05 -29.19 -25.51
N ASP A 179 -26.34 -29.56 -26.76
CA ASP A 179 -26.31 -30.97 -27.20
C ASP A 179 -25.65 -31.01 -28.59
N LYS A 180 -24.38 -30.62 -28.66
CA LYS A 180 -23.58 -30.68 -29.89
C LYS A 180 -23.20 -32.13 -30.19
N VAL A 181 -24.12 -32.82 -30.86
CA VAL A 181 -23.90 -34.11 -31.54
C VAL A 181 -22.58 -34.09 -32.33
N ASP A 182 -21.78 -35.14 -32.14
CA ASP A 182 -20.48 -35.43 -32.77
C ASP A 182 -20.19 -34.66 -34.08
N GLN A 183 -19.51 -33.51 -33.97
CA GLN A 183 -19.16 -32.68 -35.13
C GLN A 183 -17.85 -33.16 -35.78
N GLN A 184 -17.97 -34.08 -36.72
CA GLN A 184 -16.95 -34.36 -37.72
C GLN A 184 -17.13 -33.43 -38.92
N ASP A 185 -16.03 -32.94 -39.52
CA ASP A 185 -16.11 -32.38 -40.87
C ASP A 185 -16.36 -33.48 -41.92
N GLU A 186 -16.69 -33.11 -43.16
CA GLU A 186 -17.07 -34.05 -44.23
C GLU A 186 -16.00 -35.12 -44.55
N ASN A 187 -14.77 -34.98 -44.03
CA ASN A 187 -13.66 -35.91 -44.18
C ASN A 187 -13.39 -36.73 -42.90
N GLY A 188 -14.30 -36.72 -41.91
CA GLY A 188 -14.18 -37.49 -40.66
C GLY A 188 -13.21 -36.89 -39.62
N ASN A 189 -12.77 -35.64 -39.83
CA ASN A 189 -11.86 -34.95 -38.93
C ASN A 189 -12.61 -34.29 -37.76
N VAL A 190 -12.17 -34.53 -36.52
CA VAL A 190 -12.79 -33.96 -35.29
C VAL A 190 -12.09 -32.73 -34.72
N ILE A 191 -10.93 -32.33 -35.26
CA ILE A 191 -10.24 -31.08 -34.85
C ILE A 191 -10.56 -30.00 -35.88
N LEU A 192 -11.51 -29.11 -35.55
CA LEU A 192 -12.07 -28.14 -36.50
C LEU A 192 -11.06 -27.04 -36.89
N ASP A 193 -10.30 -26.53 -35.92
CA ASP A 193 -9.24 -25.55 -36.14
C ASP A 193 -8.10 -26.15 -36.98
N LYS A 194 -7.90 -25.61 -38.19
CA LYS A 194 -6.91 -26.14 -39.15
C LYS A 194 -5.45 -25.87 -38.74
N GLN A 195 -5.17 -24.94 -37.83
CA GLN A 195 -3.83 -24.75 -37.27
C GLN A 195 -3.57 -25.75 -36.13
N LEU A 196 -4.58 -26.01 -35.28
CA LEU A 196 -4.51 -27.05 -34.24
C LEU A 196 -4.41 -28.44 -34.88
N GLN A 197 -5.16 -28.70 -35.96
CA GLN A 197 -5.06 -29.94 -36.74
C GLN A 197 -3.62 -30.15 -37.26
N LYS A 198 -3.02 -29.13 -37.88
CA LYS A 198 -1.61 -29.18 -38.36
C LYS A 198 -0.62 -29.36 -37.21
N HIS A 199 -0.86 -28.71 -36.07
CA HIS A 199 -0.02 -28.82 -34.87
C HIS A 199 -0.04 -30.25 -34.29
N ILE A 200 -1.22 -30.83 -34.09
CA ILE A 200 -1.39 -32.21 -33.59
C ILE A 200 -0.82 -33.24 -34.57
N ASN A 201 -1.11 -33.09 -35.87
CA ASN A 201 -0.54 -33.96 -36.91
C ASN A 201 0.99 -33.93 -36.90
N LYS A 202 1.60 -32.75 -36.74
CA LYS A 202 3.06 -32.56 -36.74
C LYS A 202 3.74 -33.09 -35.48
N TYR A 203 3.27 -32.71 -34.30
CA TYR A 203 4.02 -32.88 -33.04
C TYR A 203 3.54 -34.05 -32.17
N ASN A 204 2.32 -34.57 -32.41
CA ASN A 204 1.73 -35.63 -31.60
C ASN A 204 1.52 -36.93 -32.41
N LEU A 205 1.19 -36.81 -33.69
CA LEU A 205 0.96 -37.96 -34.59
C LEU A 205 2.09 -38.21 -35.60
N ASN A 206 3.11 -37.33 -35.64
CA ASN A 206 4.30 -37.42 -36.52
C ASN A 206 3.99 -37.66 -38.01
N ARG A 207 2.91 -37.05 -38.53
CA ARG A 207 2.50 -37.16 -39.94
C ARG A 207 3.22 -36.12 -40.79
N GLU A 208 3.64 -36.50 -42.00
CA GLU A 208 4.23 -35.57 -42.97
C GLU A 208 3.17 -34.64 -43.59
N ASN A 209 2.01 -35.18 -43.97
CA ASN A 209 0.87 -34.39 -44.43
C ASN A 209 0.10 -33.82 -43.22
N LEU A 210 0.31 -32.53 -42.96
CA LEU A 210 -0.27 -31.83 -41.80
C LEU A 210 -1.78 -31.55 -41.93
N ASP A 211 -2.35 -31.67 -43.13
CA ASP A 211 -3.78 -31.47 -43.40
C ASP A 211 -4.59 -32.78 -43.31
N THR A 212 -3.95 -33.90 -42.97
CA THR A 212 -4.60 -35.22 -42.84
C THR A 212 -5.69 -35.19 -41.75
N PRO A 213 -6.92 -35.66 -42.01
CA PRO A 213 -7.97 -35.79 -40.99
C PRO A 213 -7.51 -36.46 -39.69
N ILE A 214 -7.93 -35.91 -38.55
CA ILE A 214 -7.66 -36.47 -37.23
C ILE A 214 -8.93 -37.15 -36.73
N THR A 215 -8.85 -38.46 -36.46
CA THR A 215 -9.97 -39.25 -35.97
C THR A 215 -10.00 -39.30 -34.44
N LYS A 216 -11.14 -39.69 -33.84
CA LYS A 216 -11.23 -39.97 -32.39
C LYS A 216 -10.20 -41.02 -31.94
N GLU A 217 -9.96 -42.05 -32.75
CA GLU A 217 -8.96 -43.07 -32.45
C GLU A 217 -7.53 -42.53 -32.46
N ASP A 218 -7.21 -41.55 -33.32
CA ASP A 218 -5.91 -40.88 -33.29
C ASP A 218 -5.71 -40.07 -32.01
N LEU A 219 -6.75 -39.38 -31.54
CA LEU A 219 -6.71 -38.60 -30.30
C LEU A 219 -6.50 -39.48 -29.06
N LEU A 220 -7.03 -40.70 -29.03
CA LEU A 220 -6.77 -41.67 -27.96
C LEU A 220 -5.30 -42.15 -27.90
N LYS A 221 -4.48 -41.90 -28.93
CA LYS A 221 -3.03 -42.20 -28.94
C LYS A 221 -2.20 -41.09 -28.26
N VAL A 222 -2.78 -39.90 -28.05
CA VAL A 222 -2.08 -38.71 -27.54
C VAL A 222 -2.10 -38.69 -26.01
N LYS A 223 -0.91 -38.77 -25.38
CA LYS A 223 -0.71 -38.69 -23.92
C LYS A 223 -0.24 -37.32 -23.41
N SER A 224 0.22 -36.46 -24.30
CA SER A 224 0.70 -35.10 -23.97
C SER A 224 0.40 -34.16 -25.12
N LEU A 225 -0.20 -33.00 -24.84
CA LEU A 225 -0.44 -31.92 -25.80
C LEU A 225 0.11 -30.61 -25.23
N ILE A 226 0.90 -29.90 -26.04
CA ILE A 226 1.47 -28.60 -25.68
C ILE A 226 1.16 -27.64 -26.83
N VAL A 227 0.26 -26.68 -26.60
CA VAL A 227 -0.06 -25.58 -27.50
C VAL A 227 0.38 -24.29 -26.81
N VAL A 228 1.42 -23.67 -27.37
CA VAL A 228 2.04 -22.44 -26.86
C VAL A 228 2.04 -21.37 -27.94
N GLU A 229 2.06 -20.09 -27.54
CA GLU A 229 1.97 -18.93 -28.46
C GLU A 229 0.76 -19.06 -29.43
N ALA A 230 -0.39 -19.57 -28.97
CA ALA A 230 -1.49 -20.04 -29.83
C ALA A 230 -2.05 -18.94 -30.74
N LYS A 231 -2.20 -17.72 -30.20
CA LYS A 231 -2.61 -16.50 -30.92
C LYS A 231 -1.66 -16.21 -32.09
N SER A 232 -0.35 -16.30 -31.89
CA SER A 232 0.65 -16.12 -32.95
C SER A 232 0.60 -17.20 -34.04
N LYS A 233 0.18 -18.42 -33.68
CA LYS A 233 0.01 -19.56 -34.59
C LYS A 233 -1.35 -19.57 -35.30
N GLY A 234 -2.24 -18.65 -34.94
CA GLY A 234 -3.60 -18.55 -35.50
C GLY A 234 -4.55 -19.65 -35.01
N ILE A 235 -4.22 -20.34 -33.91
CA ILE A 235 -5.10 -21.31 -33.25
C ILE A 235 -6.12 -20.52 -32.42
N LYS A 236 -7.40 -20.82 -32.60
CA LYS A 236 -8.54 -20.10 -31.97
C LYS A 236 -9.60 -21.02 -31.37
N ASP A 237 -9.74 -22.24 -31.90
CA ASP A 237 -10.73 -23.21 -31.43
C ASP A 237 -10.02 -24.50 -30.96
N VAL A 238 -10.52 -25.08 -29.87
CA VAL A 238 -10.04 -26.31 -29.24
C VAL A 238 -11.10 -27.42 -29.19
N SER A 239 -12.21 -27.25 -29.91
CA SER A 239 -13.21 -28.28 -30.14
C SER A 239 -12.58 -29.57 -30.67
N GLY A 240 -12.98 -30.71 -30.10
CA GLY A 240 -12.40 -32.02 -30.35
C GLY A 240 -11.34 -32.46 -29.34
N LEU A 241 -10.81 -31.57 -28.48
CA LEU A 241 -9.88 -31.97 -27.41
C LEU A 241 -10.54 -32.89 -26.37
N GLU A 242 -11.86 -32.79 -26.15
CA GLU A 242 -12.67 -33.67 -25.29
C GLU A 242 -12.54 -35.17 -25.62
N TYR A 243 -12.13 -35.51 -26.85
CA TYR A 243 -11.92 -36.89 -27.27
C TYR A 243 -10.54 -37.45 -26.87
N MET A 244 -9.59 -36.62 -26.40
CA MET A 244 -8.26 -37.06 -25.91
C MET A 244 -8.33 -37.72 -24.51
N LYS A 245 -9.19 -38.72 -24.30
CA LYS A 245 -9.48 -39.29 -22.96
C LYS A 245 -8.28 -39.96 -22.26
N ASN A 246 -7.20 -40.24 -22.99
CA ASN A 246 -5.94 -40.79 -22.50
C ASN A 246 -4.85 -39.73 -22.21
N LEU A 247 -5.20 -38.44 -22.27
CA LEU A 247 -4.26 -37.34 -22.08
C LEU A 247 -3.81 -37.23 -20.63
N GLU A 248 -2.50 -37.30 -20.40
CA GLU A 248 -1.89 -37.18 -19.07
C GLU A 248 -1.33 -35.77 -18.81
N ASN A 249 -1.02 -35.03 -19.88
CA ASN A 249 -0.46 -33.67 -19.81
C ASN A 249 -1.11 -32.75 -20.86
N LEU A 250 -1.60 -31.58 -20.43
CA LEU A 250 -2.14 -30.54 -21.30
C LEU A 250 -1.50 -29.19 -20.99
N THR A 251 -1.12 -28.44 -22.02
CA THR A 251 -0.70 -27.03 -21.92
C THR A 251 -1.37 -26.24 -23.04
N LEU A 252 -2.07 -25.17 -22.66
CA LEU A 252 -2.72 -24.21 -23.54
C LEU A 252 -2.25 -22.80 -23.12
N GLU A 253 -1.59 -22.08 -24.01
CA GLU A 253 -1.10 -20.71 -23.77
C GLU A 253 -1.51 -19.78 -24.92
N GLU A 254 -2.05 -18.60 -24.57
CA GLU A 254 -2.69 -17.63 -25.48
C GLU A 254 -3.92 -18.17 -26.24
N VAL A 255 -4.60 -19.20 -25.70
CA VAL A 255 -5.89 -19.68 -26.22
C VAL A 255 -7.00 -18.97 -25.46
N LYS A 256 -7.79 -18.12 -26.13
CA LYS A 256 -9.02 -17.56 -25.54
C LYS A 256 -10.06 -18.67 -25.44
N LEU A 257 -10.57 -18.91 -24.22
CA LEU A 257 -11.51 -19.98 -23.93
C LEU A 257 -12.81 -19.39 -23.38
N GLU A 258 -13.94 -19.63 -24.05
CA GLU A 258 -15.26 -19.22 -23.53
C GLU A 258 -15.64 -20.02 -22.28
N ASN A 259 -15.22 -21.29 -22.20
CA ASN A 259 -15.25 -22.12 -21.00
C ASN A 259 -14.24 -23.28 -21.12
N ILE A 260 -14.12 -24.08 -20.06
CA ILE A 260 -13.26 -25.28 -20.01
C ILE A 260 -14.02 -26.60 -19.79
N LYS A 261 -15.32 -26.66 -20.12
CA LYS A 261 -16.19 -27.84 -19.86
C LYS A 261 -15.68 -29.13 -20.50
N PHE A 262 -14.94 -29.04 -21.61
CA PHE A 262 -14.28 -30.18 -22.25
C PHE A 262 -13.31 -30.93 -21.32
N ILE A 263 -12.70 -30.24 -20.34
CA ILE A 263 -11.66 -30.79 -19.46
C ILE A 263 -12.20 -31.87 -18.52
N SER A 264 -13.48 -31.85 -18.15
CA SER A 264 -14.11 -32.89 -17.31
C SER A 264 -14.12 -34.29 -17.97
N ASN A 265 -13.91 -34.38 -19.29
CA ASN A 265 -13.68 -35.66 -19.99
C ASN A 265 -12.24 -36.18 -19.86
N LEU A 266 -11.27 -35.33 -19.52
CA LEU A 266 -9.83 -35.60 -19.54
C LEU A 266 -9.34 -36.15 -18.19
N ARG A 267 -10.09 -37.08 -17.60
CA ARG A 267 -9.91 -37.58 -16.22
C ARG A 267 -8.58 -38.31 -15.95
N GLN A 268 -7.72 -38.49 -16.96
CA GLN A 268 -6.35 -39.03 -16.82
C GLN A 268 -5.27 -37.94 -16.67
N LEU A 269 -5.64 -36.64 -16.70
CA LEU A 269 -4.70 -35.54 -16.54
C LEU A 269 -3.98 -35.58 -15.18
N LYS A 270 -2.65 -35.48 -15.26
CA LYS A 270 -1.70 -35.36 -14.15
C LYS A 270 -1.05 -33.97 -14.12
N SER A 271 -0.88 -33.35 -15.29
CA SER A 271 -0.42 -31.97 -15.43
C SER A 271 -1.35 -31.17 -16.35
N LEU A 272 -1.78 -30.00 -15.89
CA LEU A 272 -2.57 -29.05 -16.66
C LEU A 272 -1.96 -27.65 -16.54
N SER A 273 -1.87 -26.93 -17.65
CA SER A 273 -1.47 -25.53 -17.71
C SER A 273 -2.40 -24.78 -18.67
N ILE A 274 -3.07 -23.73 -18.19
CA ILE A 274 -3.91 -22.84 -18.99
C ILE A 274 -3.51 -21.40 -18.64
N THR A 275 -2.84 -20.69 -19.54
CA THR A 275 -2.24 -19.39 -19.23
C THR A 275 -2.53 -18.36 -20.32
N TYR A 276 -2.82 -17.12 -19.93
CA TYR A 276 -3.27 -16.06 -20.84
C TYR A 276 -4.56 -16.44 -21.61
N GLY A 277 -5.51 -17.10 -20.92
CA GLY A 277 -6.75 -17.60 -21.51
C GLY A 277 -8.01 -16.79 -21.20
N GLU A 278 -7.88 -15.71 -20.42
CA GLU A 278 -8.98 -14.89 -19.87
C GLU A 278 -9.96 -15.64 -18.94
N LEU A 279 -9.57 -16.82 -18.43
CA LEU A 279 -10.47 -17.74 -17.73
C LEU A 279 -11.00 -17.19 -16.40
N GLU A 280 -12.31 -17.28 -16.18
CA GLU A 280 -13.01 -16.87 -14.95
C GLU A 280 -13.52 -18.10 -14.16
N ASP A 281 -14.39 -18.92 -14.77
CA ASP A 281 -14.87 -20.17 -14.16
C ASP A 281 -13.83 -21.31 -14.23
N ILE A 282 -13.65 -22.01 -13.11
CA ILE A 282 -12.81 -23.20 -12.97
C ILE A 282 -13.55 -24.44 -12.43
N GLY A 283 -14.88 -24.39 -12.30
CA GLY A 283 -15.75 -25.48 -11.86
C GLY A 283 -15.46 -26.84 -12.53
N PRO A 284 -15.30 -26.91 -13.87
CA PRO A 284 -14.99 -28.15 -14.59
C PRO A 284 -13.71 -28.89 -14.14
N LEU A 285 -12.79 -28.22 -13.42
CA LEU A 285 -11.57 -28.82 -12.89
C LEU A 285 -11.78 -29.70 -11.66
N ALA A 286 -12.90 -29.58 -10.95
CA ALA A 286 -13.20 -30.40 -9.76
C ALA A 286 -13.21 -31.91 -10.06
N GLU A 287 -13.48 -32.26 -11.31
CA GLU A 287 -13.53 -33.63 -11.87
C GLU A 287 -12.14 -34.28 -12.05
N LEU A 288 -11.05 -33.52 -11.92
CA LEU A 288 -9.68 -33.98 -12.19
C LEU A 288 -9.04 -34.71 -11.00
N GLU A 289 -9.59 -35.87 -10.63
CA GLU A 289 -9.10 -36.67 -9.50
C GLU A 289 -7.60 -37.00 -9.52
N HIS A 290 -6.96 -37.02 -10.69
CA HIS A 290 -5.57 -37.45 -10.90
C HIS A 290 -4.53 -36.32 -10.99
N ILE A 291 -4.96 -35.06 -10.86
CA ILE A 291 -4.07 -33.90 -11.07
C ILE A 291 -2.99 -33.81 -9.97
N GLU A 292 -1.73 -33.65 -10.39
CA GLU A 292 -0.56 -33.47 -9.52
C GLU A 292 0.13 -32.11 -9.72
N SER A 293 -0.04 -31.49 -10.90
CA SER A 293 0.52 -30.19 -11.25
C SER A 293 -0.53 -29.36 -12.01
N LEU A 294 -0.80 -28.15 -11.53
CA LEU A 294 -1.77 -27.23 -12.12
C LEU A 294 -1.18 -25.82 -12.20
N SER A 295 -1.24 -25.20 -13.39
CA SER A 295 -1.00 -23.77 -13.58
C SER A 295 -2.20 -23.13 -14.27
N LEU A 296 -2.73 -22.07 -13.65
CA LEU A 296 -3.81 -21.23 -14.17
C LEU A 296 -3.38 -19.75 -14.14
N ARG A 297 -2.09 -19.50 -14.38
CA ARG A 297 -1.46 -18.18 -14.28
C ARG A 297 -1.89 -17.23 -15.41
N ASN A 298 -2.04 -15.94 -15.11
CA ASN A 298 -2.51 -14.89 -16.03
C ASN A 298 -3.90 -15.24 -16.59
N ASN A 299 -4.88 -15.37 -15.70
CA ASN A 299 -6.30 -15.45 -16.05
C ASN A 299 -7.05 -14.41 -15.19
N LYS A 300 -8.35 -14.63 -14.94
CA LYS A 300 -9.23 -13.71 -14.18
C LYS A 300 -9.88 -14.39 -12.97
N ILE A 301 -9.29 -15.48 -12.48
CA ILE A 301 -9.88 -16.35 -11.46
C ILE A 301 -10.01 -15.60 -10.13
N SER A 302 -11.15 -15.76 -9.45
CA SER A 302 -11.41 -15.17 -8.13
C SER A 302 -11.84 -16.22 -7.09
N ASP A 303 -12.73 -17.15 -7.45
CA ASP A 303 -13.12 -18.30 -6.62
C ASP A 303 -12.16 -19.50 -6.81
N LEU A 304 -11.81 -20.14 -5.69
CA LEU A 304 -10.97 -21.35 -5.64
C LEU A 304 -11.71 -22.57 -5.08
N SER A 305 -13.02 -22.45 -4.79
CA SER A 305 -13.85 -23.53 -4.23
C SER A 305 -13.79 -24.85 -5.01
N PRO A 306 -13.75 -24.88 -6.36
CA PRO A 306 -13.57 -26.12 -7.13
C PRO A 306 -12.26 -26.86 -6.87
N LEU A 307 -11.20 -26.16 -6.44
CA LEU A 307 -9.89 -26.77 -6.15
C LEU A 307 -9.87 -27.53 -4.81
N SER A 308 -10.88 -27.34 -3.95
CA SER A 308 -10.99 -27.98 -2.63
C SER A 308 -11.01 -29.51 -2.64
N GLN A 309 -11.29 -30.13 -3.80
CA GLN A 309 -11.32 -31.58 -3.95
C GLN A 309 -10.00 -32.19 -4.46
N MET A 310 -9.02 -31.37 -4.87
CA MET A 310 -7.76 -31.81 -5.53
C MET A 310 -6.74 -32.43 -4.55
N LYS A 311 -7.12 -33.51 -3.87
CA LYS A 311 -6.36 -34.17 -2.80
C LYS A 311 -5.01 -34.78 -3.23
N LYS A 312 -4.66 -34.77 -4.53
CA LYS A 312 -3.39 -35.25 -5.09
C LYS A 312 -2.43 -34.13 -5.58
N ILE A 313 -2.85 -32.86 -5.57
CA ILE A 313 -2.06 -31.74 -6.11
C ILE A 313 -0.75 -31.53 -5.34
N LYS A 314 0.35 -31.31 -6.06
CA LYS A 314 1.71 -31.12 -5.50
C LYS A 314 2.29 -29.76 -5.87
N LEU A 315 2.00 -29.27 -7.07
CA LEU A 315 2.36 -27.95 -7.56
C LEU A 315 1.09 -27.21 -8.01
N LEU A 316 0.89 -26.00 -7.49
CA LEU A 316 -0.21 -25.13 -7.84
C LEU A 316 0.30 -23.71 -8.12
N ASP A 317 0.17 -23.26 -9.37
CA ASP A 317 0.48 -21.91 -9.82
C ASP A 317 -0.81 -21.17 -10.19
N LEU A 318 -1.11 -20.12 -9.43
CA LEU A 318 -2.26 -19.23 -9.58
C LEU A 318 -1.82 -17.76 -9.66
N ASN A 319 -0.56 -17.50 -10.02
CA ASN A 319 -0.02 -16.15 -10.09
C ASN A 319 -0.83 -15.29 -11.09
N SER A 320 -0.95 -13.98 -10.86
CA SER A 320 -1.61 -13.03 -11.78
C SER A 320 -3.08 -13.41 -12.06
N ASN A 321 -3.92 -13.30 -11.04
CA ASN A 321 -5.38 -13.50 -11.06
C ASN A 321 -6.05 -12.46 -10.13
N TYR A 322 -7.33 -12.64 -9.78
CA TYR A 322 -8.10 -11.77 -8.88
C TYR A 322 -8.47 -12.47 -7.56
N ILE A 323 -7.60 -13.37 -7.08
CA ILE A 323 -7.84 -14.18 -5.89
C ILE A 323 -7.73 -13.30 -4.64
N LYS A 324 -8.75 -13.36 -3.78
CA LYS A 324 -8.74 -12.77 -2.44
C LYS A 324 -8.62 -13.82 -1.35
N ASP A 325 -9.40 -14.89 -1.42
CA ASP A 325 -9.38 -15.97 -0.44
C ASP A 325 -8.67 -17.24 -0.94
N ILE A 326 -7.87 -17.84 -0.06
CA ILE A 326 -7.14 -19.10 -0.32
C ILE A 326 -7.56 -20.24 0.61
N LYS A 327 -8.51 -20.02 1.53
CA LYS A 327 -9.01 -21.06 2.45
C LYS A 327 -9.49 -22.35 1.78
N PRO A 328 -10.11 -22.34 0.57
CA PRO A 328 -10.44 -23.58 -0.15
C PRO A 328 -9.24 -24.50 -0.39
N LEU A 329 -8.02 -23.94 -0.52
CA LEU A 329 -6.79 -24.69 -0.76
C LEU A 329 -6.29 -25.46 0.48
N PHE A 330 -6.71 -25.12 1.69
CA PHE A 330 -6.17 -25.74 2.93
C PHE A 330 -6.53 -27.24 3.05
N THR A 331 -7.51 -27.69 2.27
CA THR A 331 -7.85 -29.09 2.02
C THR A 331 -6.76 -29.89 1.29
N ALA A 332 -5.91 -29.22 0.49
CA ALA A 332 -4.90 -29.80 -0.41
C ALA A 332 -3.64 -30.28 0.32
N LYS A 333 -3.81 -31.21 1.27
CA LYS A 333 -2.76 -31.68 2.20
C LYS A 333 -1.53 -32.35 1.55
N SER A 334 -1.55 -32.60 0.25
CA SER A 334 -0.44 -33.15 -0.55
C SER A 334 0.45 -32.07 -1.20
N LEU A 335 0.02 -30.80 -1.17
CA LEU A 335 0.67 -29.66 -1.82
C LEU A 335 2.10 -29.43 -1.30
N ARG A 336 3.02 -29.08 -2.20
CA ARG A 336 4.46 -28.86 -1.95
C ARG A 336 4.94 -27.50 -2.43
N THR A 337 4.39 -27.00 -3.53
CA THR A 337 4.69 -25.70 -4.12
C THR A 337 3.38 -24.96 -4.38
N LEU A 338 3.24 -23.76 -3.81
CA LEU A 338 2.11 -22.86 -4.02
C LEU A 338 2.63 -21.49 -4.44
N THR A 339 2.20 -20.98 -5.60
CA THR A 339 2.52 -19.62 -6.03
C THR A 339 1.25 -18.86 -6.38
N VAL A 340 0.96 -17.82 -5.59
CA VAL A 340 -0.25 -16.98 -5.65
C VAL A 340 0.14 -15.49 -5.75
N ALA A 341 1.28 -15.19 -6.38
CA ALA A 341 1.81 -13.84 -6.47
C ALA A 341 1.07 -12.98 -7.50
N ASN A 342 0.95 -11.67 -7.26
CA ASN A 342 0.13 -10.73 -8.04
C ASN A 342 -1.36 -11.13 -7.96
N ASN A 343 -1.90 -11.10 -6.74
CA ASN A 343 -3.30 -11.30 -6.41
C ASN A 343 -3.72 -10.25 -5.36
N GLN A 344 -4.83 -10.47 -4.64
CA GLN A 344 -5.43 -9.53 -3.69
C GLN A 344 -5.62 -10.18 -2.30
N ILE A 345 -4.66 -11.02 -1.88
CA ILE A 345 -4.75 -11.86 -0.68
C ILE A 345 -4.35 -11.07 0.57
N SER A 346 -5.31 -10.74 1.41
CA SER A 346 -5.05 -10.04 2.69
C SER A 346 -4.42 -10.96 3.74
N ASN A 347 -3.83 -10.37 4.79
CA ASN A 347 -3.36 -11.12 5.95
C ASN A 347 -4.44 -12.01 6.59
N ALA A 348 -5.70 -11.55 6.67
CA ALA A 348 -6.81 -12.33 7.22
C ALA A 348 -7.22 -13.56 6.36
N ASN A 349 -6.83 -13.58 5.08
CA ASN A 349 -7.00 -14.74 4.20
C ASN A 349 -5.89 -15.80 4.39
N LEU A 350 -4.80 -15.48 5.09
CA LEU A 350 -3.74 -16.43 5.45
C LEU A 350 -4.05 -17.22 6.73
N ALA A 351 -5.04 -16.81 7.54
CA ALA A 351 -5.41 -17.50 8.77
C ALA A 351 -5.88 -18.95 8.49
N GLY A 352 -5.09 -19.94 8.89
CA GLY A 352 -5.29 -21.37 8.60
C GLY A 352 -4.30 -21.97 7.57
N ILE A 353 -3.40 -21.18 6.98
CA ILE A 353 -2.42 -21.65 5.97
C ILE A 353 -1.47 -22.73 6.51
N GLU A 354 -1.26 -22.81 7.81
CA GLU A 354 -0.45 -23.85 8.47
C GLU A 354 -1.06 -25.27 8.36
N GLN A 355 -2.31 -25.39 7.90
CA GLN A 355 -2.91 -26.65 7.47
C GLN A 355 -2.21 -27.26 6.25
N LEU A 356 -1.51 -26.46 5.44
CA LEU A 356 -0.69 -26.89 4.30
C LEU A 356 0.65 -27.51 4.73
N LYS A 357 0.60 -28.48 5.65
CA LYS A 357 1.71 -29.12 6.40
C LYS A 357 2.77 -29.85 5.57
N ASN A 358 2.75 -29.73 4.25
CA ASN A 358 3.70 -30.33 3.30
C ASN A 358 4.30 -29.32 2.29
N VAL A 359 3.85 -28.06 2.30
CA VAL A 359 4.41 -26.99 1.47
C VAL A 359 5.86 -26.72 1.87
N LYS A 360 6.72 -26.64 0.85
CA LYS A 360 8.14 -26.32 0.92
C LYS A 360 8.49 -25.03 0.21
N SER A 361 7.73 -24.67 -0.82
CA SER A 361 7.89 -23.43 -1.59
C SER A 361 6.58 -22.66 -1.59
N LEU A 362 6.61 -21.43 -1.10
CA LEU A 362 5.46 -20.53 -1.05
C LEU A 362 5.83 -19.17 -1.64
N SER A 363 5.07 -18.71 -2.63
CA SER A 363 5.19 -17.34 -3.17
C SER A 363 3.89 -16.58 -2.98
N LEU A 364 3.97 -15.54 -2.14
CA LEU A 364 2.92 -14.56 -1.82
C LEU A 364 3.30 -13.16 -2.29
N SER A 365 4.31 -13.04 -3.17
CA SER A 365 4.78 -11.76 -3.71
C SER A 365 3.66 -10.91 -4.33
N ASN A 366 3.69 -9.59 -4.13
CA ASN A 366 2.67 -8.66 -4.66
C ASN A 366 1.22 -9.03 -4.29
N ASN A 367 0.90 -8.95 -3.00
CA ASN A 367 -0.45 -9.13 -2.45
C ASN A 367 -0.88 -8.05 -1.42
N GLY A 368 0.01 -7.11 -1.05
CA GLY A 368 -0.28 -6.08 -0.04
C GLY A 368 -0.17 -6.58 1.41
N LEU A 369 0.61 -7.63 1.68
CA LEU A 369 0.77 -8.18 3.03
C LEU A 369 1.60 -7.25 3.93
N THR A 370 1.08 -6.90 5.11
CA THR A 370 1.76 -6.03 6.10
C THR A 370 2.49 -6.82 7.20
N ASN A 371 2.06 -8.05 7.46
CA ASN A 371 2.73 -8.99 8.36
C ASN A 371 2.82 -10.42 7.77
N ILE A 372 3.37 -11.37 8.54
CA ILE A 372 3.60 -12.76 8.13
C ILE A 372 3.19 -13.80 9.18
N GLU A 373 2.44 -13.43 10.22
CA GLU A 373 2.32 -14.23 11.44
C GLU A 373 1.81 -15.66 11.19
N HIS A 374 0.74 -15.78 10.39
CA HIS A 374 0.13 -17.06 10.00
C HIS A 374 1.05 -17.97 9.17
N ILE A 375 2.13 -17.45 8.57
CA ILE A 375 3.10 -18.23 7.79
C ILE A 375 4.13 -18.91 8.73
N THR A 376 4.42 -18.31 9.89
CA THR A 376 5.46 -18.82 10.81
C THR A 376 5.29 -20.25 11.32
N PRO A 377 4.08 -20.83 11.48
CA PRO A 377 3.93 -22.22 11.91
C PRO A 377 4.22 -23.26 10.80
N MET A 378 4.54 -22.84 9.57
CA MET A 378 4.81 -23.72 8.42
C MET A 378 6.20 -24.39 8.50
N LYS A 379 6.41 -25.27 9.50
CA LYS A 379 7.68 -25.97 9.86
C LYS A 379 8.30 -26.91 8.80
N LYS A 380 7.91 -26.80 7.53
CA LYS A 380 8.55 -27.48 6.38
C LYS A 380 8.91 -26.53 5.24
N LEU A 381 8.66 -25.23 5.40
CA LEU A 381 8.94 -24.24 4.39
C LEU A 381 10.46 -24.05 4.24
N VAL A 382 10.93 -24.04 3.00
CA VAL A 382 12.34 -23.96 2.58
C VAL A 382 12.55 -22.76 1.66
N GLU A 383 11.57 -22.46 0.80
CA GLU A 383 11.59 -21.35 -0.14
C GLU A 383 10.38 -20.45 0.16
N LEU A 384 10.62 -19.15 0.40
CA LEU A 384 9.61 -18.16 0.72
C LEU A 384 9.84 -16.88 -0.08
N ASP A 385 8.89 -16.54 -0.94
CA ASP A 385 8.88 -15.26 -1.67
C ASP A 385 7.75 -14.36 -1.15
N LEU A 386 8.17 -13.25 -0.55
CA LEU A 386 7.34 -12.18 0.02
C LEU A 386 7.65 -10.83 -0.64
N SER A 387 8.36 -10.81 -1.76
CA SER A 387 8.76 -9.56 -2.42
C SER A 387 7.55 -8.74 -2.92
N LYS A 388 7.67 -7.42 -3.00
CA LYS A 388 6.57 -6.51 -3.40
C LYS A 388 5.36 -6.54 -2.45
N ASN A 389 5.58 -6.76 -1.15
CA ASN A 389 4.54 -6.62 -0.13
C ASN A 389 4.83 -5.39 0.75
N GLU A 390 4.08 -5.19 1.83
CA GLU A 390 4.10 -4.00 2.68
C GLU A 390 4.70 -4.30 4.07
N LEU A 391 5.63 -5.27 4.12
CA LEU A 391 6.26 -5.69 5.37
C LEU A 391 7.22 -4.61 5.89
N GLU A 392 6.94 -4.08 7.08
CA GLU A 392 7.89 -3.30 7.89
C GLU A 392 8.56 -4.19 8.95
N ASN A 393 7.77 -4.95 9.71
CA ASN A 393 8.24 -5.84 10.77
C ASN A 393 8.42 -7.29 10.29
N ILE A 394 9.63 -7.83 10.43
CA ILE A 394 9.97 -9.22 10.09
C ILE A 394 10.48 -10.06 11.28
N GLU A 395 10.31 -9.60 12.54
CA GLU A 395 10.64 -10.40 13.73
C GLU A 395 10.08 -11.83 13.71
N PRO A 396 8.85 -12.10 13.23
CA PRO A 396 8.34 -13.48 13.21
C PRO A 396 9.17 -14.45 12.34
N LEU A 397 10.04 -13.95 11.43
CA LEU A 397 11.01 -14.79 10.70
C LEU A 397 12.08 -15.43 11.60
N SER A 398 12.39 -14.86 12.77
CA SER A 398 13.40 -15.41 13.71
C SER A 398 13.12 -16.88 14.08
N ARG A 399 11.84 -17.27 14.00
CA ARG A 399 11.30 -18.61 14.32
C ARG A 399 11.37 -19.59 13.14
N MET A 400 11.60 -19.11 11.91
CA MET A 400 11.46 -19.87 10.65
C MET A 400 12.77 -20.54 10.17
N SER A 401 13.52 -21.16 11.09
CA SER A 401 14.86 -21.75 10.86
C SER A 401 14.97 -22.84 9.77
N THR A 402 13.85 -23.30 9.17
CA THR A 402 13.86 -24.21 8.02
C THR A 402 14.00 -23.52 6.67
N VAL A 403 13.82 -22.19 6.59
CA VAL A 403 13.91 -21.42 5.35
C VAL A 403 15.36 -21.31 4.89
N GLN A 404 15.58 -21.57 3.61
CA GLN A 404 16.90 -21.62 2.94
C GLN A 404 16.99 -20.66 1.73
N SER A 405 15.85 -20.32 1.12
CA SER A 405 15.74 -19.32 0.06
C SER A 405 14.67 -18.30 0.46
N LEU A 406 15.05 -17.03 0.59
CA LEU A 406 14.19 -15.96 1.11
C LEU A 406 14.27 -14.72 0.23
N ASN A 407 13.12 -14.31 -0.32
CA ASN A 407 13.00 -13.09 -1.09
C ASN A 407 12.10 -12.07 -0.37
N LEU A 408 12.71 -10.94 0.00
CA LEU A 408 12.08 -9.81 0.67
C LEU A 408 12.29 -8.50 -0.11
N GLU A 409 12.69 -8.56 -1.39
CA GLU A 409 12.85 -7.35 -2.22
C GLU A 409 11.56 -6.52 -2.26
N GLU A 410 11.67 -5.19 -2.36
CA GLU A 410 10.52 -4.30 -2.53
C GLU A 410 9.49 -4.40 -1.38
N ASN A 411 9.98 -4.31 -0.14
CA ASN A 411 9.17 -4.17 1.09
C ASN A 411 9.54 -2.82 1.79
N TYR A 412 9.16 -2.62 3.06
CA TYR A 412 9.46 -1.42 3.85
C TYR A 412 10.41 -1.73 5.03
N ILE A 413 11.20 -2.80 4.93
CA ILE A 413 11.97 -3.36 6.04
C ILE A 413 13.14 -2.44 6.39
N SER A 414 13.26 -2.04 7.65
CA SER A 414 14.37 -1.23 8.17
C SER A 414 15.32 -2.02 9.08
N ASP A 415 14.77 -2.83 9.98
CA ASP A 415 15.51 -3.77 10.83
C ASP A 415 15.55 -5.18 10.20
N ILE A 416 16.76 -5.74 10.11
CA ILE A 416 17.03 -7.11 9.63
C ILE A 416 17.71 -8.00 10.68
N THR A 417 17.73 -7.57 11.94
CA THR A 417 18.16 -8.37 13.11
C THR A 417 17.58 -9.79 13.13
N PRO A 418 16.30 -10.04 12.80
CA PRO A 418 15.71 -11.39 12.80
C PRO A 418 16.40 -12.38 11.84
N LEU A 419 16.98 -11.88 10.74
CA LEU A 419 17.65 -12.71 9.73
C LEU A 419 18.96 -13.34 10.24
N SER A 420 19.53 -12.81 11.33
CA SER A 420 20.71 -13.39 12.00
C SER A 420 20.49 -14.84 12.46
N GLN A 421 19.23 -15.20 12.78
CA GLN A 421 18.85 -16.54 13.23
C GLN A 421 18.72 -17.54 12.06
N LEU A 422 18.52 -17.05 10.84
CA LEU A 422 18.32 -17.86 9.62
C LEU A 422 19.67 -18.34 9.03
N THR A 423 20.49 -18.96 9.88
CA THR A 423 21.86 -19.42 9.57
C THR A 423 21.95 -20.50 8.47
N GLY A 424 20.82 -21.08 8.06
CA GLY A 424 20.68 -22.06 6.99
C GLY A 424 20.37 -21.50 5.59
N LEU A 425 20.27 -20.18 5.42
CA LEU A 425 20.05 -19.54 4.12
C LEU A 425 21.19 -19.83 3.10
N TYR A 426 20.82 -19.94 1.82
CA TYR A 426 21.73 -19.96 0.67
C TYR A 426 21.40 -18.90 -0.40
N ASP A 427 20.15 -18.43 -0.47
CA ASP A 427 19.72 -17.28 -1.28
C ASP A 427 18.94 -16.30 -0.39
N LEU A 428 19.33 -15.03 -0.43
CA LEU A 428 18.72 -13.95 0.34
C LEU A 428 18.73 -12.66 -0.49
N LYS A 429 17.55 -12.07 -0.68
CA LYS A 429 17.37 -10.83 -1.42
C LYS A 429 16.65 -9.78 -0.58
N LEU A 430 17.24 -8.59 -0.47
CA LEU A 430 16.84 -7.50 0.43
C LEU A 430 16.82 -6.12 -0.27
N ALA A 431 17.07 -6.08 -1.58
CA ALA A 431 17.15 -4.85 -2.32
C ALA A 431 15.79 -4.12 -2.40
N SER A 432 15.80 -2.79 -2.52
CA SER A 432 14.58 -1.96 -2.45
C SER A 432 13.79 -2.12 -1.14
N ASN A 433 14.45 -1.80 -0.01
CA ASN A 433 13.87 -1.70 1.33
C ASN A 433 14.37 -0.39 2.02
N GLU A 434 14.17 -0.24 3.34
CA GLU A 434 14.65 0.89 4.15
C GLU A 434 15.88 0.54 5.03
N ILE A 435 16.67 -0.46 4.64
CA ILE A 435 17.70 -1.04 5.51
C ILE A 435 18.84 -0.06 5.76
N ARG A 436 19.12 0.21 7.04
CA ARG A 436 20.15 1.15 7.52
C ARG A 436 21.44 0.44 8.01
N ASP A 437 21.35 -0.84 8.36
CA ASP A 437 22.44 -1.66 8.90
C ASP A 437 22.45 -3.06 8.29
N VAL A 438 23.63 -3.54 7.87
CA VAL A 438 23.84 -4.86 7.27
C VAL A 438 24.63 -5.84 8.14
N ARG A 439 25.02 -5.44 9.37
CA ARG A 439 25.71 -6.31 10.34
C ARG A 439 24.94 -7.60 10.66
N PRO A 440 23.59 -7.62 10.83
CA PRO A 440 22.86 -8.87 11.12
C PRO A 440 23.03 -9.99 10.08
N VAL A 441 23.34 -9.65 8.83
CA VAL A 441 23.55 -10.60 7.72
C VAL A 441 25.03 -10.77 7.33
N GLN A 442 25.96 -10.19 8.09
CA GLN A 442 27.40 -10.26 7.81
C GLN A 442 27.93 -11.69 7.70
N GLU A 443 27.52 -12.60 8.60
CA GLU A 443 27.93 -14.02 8.56
C GLU A 443 27.36 -14.79 7.37
N LEU A 444 26.17 -14.40 6.89
CA LEU A 444 25.59 -14.94 5.66
C LEU A 444 26.36 -14.43 4.44
N GLY A 445 26.71 -13.14 4.42
CA GLY A 445 27.49 -12.49 3.35
C GLY A 445 28.94 -12.97 3.23
N LYS A 446 29.51 -13.61 4.28
CA LYS A 446 30.77 -14.37 4.15
C LYS A 446 30.60 -15.64 3.29
N ARG A 447 29.39 -16.19 3.18
CA ARG A 447 29.06 -17.51 2.58
C ARG A 447 28.39 -17.39 1.21
N MET A 448 27.39 -16.51 1.08
CA MET A 448 26.63 -16.24 -0.15
C MET A 448 26.85 -14.81 -0.65
N TYR A 449 26.37 -14.49 -1.85
CA TYR A 449 26.22 -13.10 -2.30
C TYR A 449 24.86 -12.59 -1.84
N ILE A 450 24.79 -11.38 -1.28
CA ILE A 450 23.54 -10.77 -0.80
C ILE A 450 23.34 -9.42 -1.50
N ASP A 451 22.18 -9.23 -2.12
CA ASP A 451 21.80 -7.97 -2.75
C ASP A 451 20.95 -7.13 -1.78
N VAL A 452 21.55 -6.07 -1.25
CA VAL A 452 20.93 -5.04 -0.40
C VAL A 452 21.03 -3.67 -1.10
N GLN A 453 21.03 -3.68 -2.44
CA GLN A 453 21.14 -2.47 -3.25
C GLN A 453 19.79 -1.71 -3.31
N ARG A 454 19.78 -0.47 -3.83
CA ARG A 454 18.57 0.33 -4.08
C ARG A 454 17.71 0.62 -2.84
N GLN A 455 18.28 0.70 -1.63
CA GLN A 455 17.48 1.11 -0.46
C GLN A 455 16.95 2.54 -0.66
N LYS A 456 15.73 2.85 -0.18
CA LYS A 456 15.16 4.21 -0.19
C LYS A 456 14.77 4.52 1.26
N ILE A 457 15.51 5.41 1.89
CA ILE A 457 15.54 5.58 3.35
C ILE A 457 15.05 6.98 3.69
N PHE A 458 14.00 7.07 4.50
CA PHE A 458 13.46 8.34 4.99
C PHE A 458 13.95 8.61 6.42
N LEU A 459 14.32 9.84 6.73
CA LEU A 459 14.81 10.25 8.04
C LEU A 459 13.94 11.38 8.61
N ASP A 460 13.79 11.39 9.94
CA ASP A 460 13.06 12.39 10.70
C ASP A 460 13.65 13.79 10.50
N ASP A 461 12.82 14.84 10.53
CA ASP A 461 13.21 16.23 10.29
C ASP A 461 14.44 16.68 11.12
N VAL A 462 15.36 17.40 10.47
CA VAL A 462 16.54 17.99 11.14
C VAL A 462 16.58 19.49 10.94
N GLU A 463 17.03 20.21 11.97
CA GLU A 463 17.24 21.66 11.87
C GLU A 463 18.37 21.99 10.88
N LYS A 464 18.19 23.05 10.12
CA LYS A 464 19.24 23.77 9.39
C LYS A 464 20.41 24.10 10.31
N ASP A 465 21.60 24.09 9.73
CA ASP A 465 22.91 24.35 10.35
C ASP A 465 23.29 23.41 11.52
N LYS A 466 22.45 22.42 11.86
CA LYS A 466 22.73 21.37 12.83
C LYS A 466 23.54 20.23 12.18
N GLU A 467 24.58 19.78 12.86
CA GLU A 467 25.34 18.59 12.45
C GLU A 467 24.66 17.33 12.99
N VAL A 468 24.27 16.42 12.10
CA VAL A 468 23.52 15.20 12.40
C VAL A 468 24.23 13.97 11.86
N LYS A 469 24.29 12.89 12.65
CA LYS A 469 24.97 11.65 12.27
C LYS A 469 24.23 10.96 11.12
N ILE A 470 24.97 10.49 10.13
CA ILE A 470 24.45 9.67 9.03
C ILE A 470 24.07 8.29 9.61
N PRO A 471 22.79 7.89 9.66
CA PRO A 471 22.35 6.69 10.38
C PRO A 471 22.50 5.43 9.52
N ILE A 472 23.56 5.37 8.69
CA ILE A 472 23.90 4.26 7.81
C ILE A 472 25.23 3.69 8.27
N TYR A 473 25.33 2.38 8.49
CA TYR A 473 26.47 1.77 9.20
C TYR A 473 27.31 0.85 8.31
N ASN A 474 28.64 0.87 8.52
CA ASN A 474 29.56 -0.11 7.95
C ASN A 474 29.53 -1.46 8.73
N LEU A 475 30.34 -2.42 8.30
CA LEU A 475 30.43 -3.74 8.95
C LEU A 475 31.07 -3.73 10.36
N GLN A 476 31.67 -2.60 10.76
CA GLN A 476 32.26 -2.36 12.06
C GLN A 476 31.26 -1.68 13.02
N GLY A 477 30.18 -1.10 12.49
CA GLY A 477 29.18 -0.35 13.25
C GLY A 477 29.42 1.16 13.30
N GLU A 478 30.31 1.68 12.46
CA GLU A 478 30.63 3.09 12.35
C GLU A 478 29.73 3.74 11.27
N PRO A 479 29.26 4.99 11.47
CA PRO A 479 28.55 5.75 10.44
C PRO A 479 29.36 5.91 9.14
N LEU A 480 28.70 5.88 7.98
CA LEU A 480 29.36 6.11 6.70
C LEU A 480 29.75 7.57 6.50
N ASP A 481 31.02 7.82 6.23
CA ASP A 481 31.58 9.10 5.77
C ASP A 481 31.49 9.27 4.24
N THR A 482 31.56 8.18 3.48
CA THR A 482 31.47 8.20 2.01
C THR A 482 30.03 8.24 1.49
N ILE A 483 29.43 9.44 1.45
CA ILE A 483 28.13 9.71 0.79
C ILE A 483 28.27 10.64 -0.44
N GLN A 484 27.29 10.59 -1.33
CA GLN A 484 27.19 11.40 -2.55
C GLN A 484 25.90 12.23 -2.53
N LEU A 485 26.01 13.53 -2.25
CA LEU A 485 24.90 14.47 -2.27
C LEU A 485 24.30 14.55 -3.69
N LYS A 486 22.97 14.66 -3.79
CA LYS A 486 22.24 14.79 -5.07
C LYS A 486 21.55 16.14 -5.22
N ASN A 487 20.94 16.63 -4.14
CA ASN A 487 20.49 18.01 -4.01
C ASN A 487 20.81 18.52 -2.59
N GLY A 488 20.82 19.84 -2.42
CA GLY A 488 21.27 20.47 -1.18
C GLY A 488 22.78 20.73 -1.12
N ASP A 489 23.19 21.26 0.03
CA ASP A 489 24.45 21.94 0.30
C ASP A 489 25.24 21.28 1.45
N GLY A 490 24.97 19.99 1.68
CA GLY A 490 25.47 19.25 2.83
C GLY A 490 27.00 19.29 2.97
N ILE A 491 27.49 19.65 4.15
CA ILE A 491 28.89 19.49 4.53
C ILE A 491 29.00 18.18 5.31
N VAL A 492 29.84 17.26 4.84
CA VAL A 492 29.98 15.90 5.39
C VAL A 492 31.30 15.81 6.17
N ASN A 493 31.21 15.54 7.48
CA ASN A 493 32.36 15.41 8.38
C ASN A 493 32.23 14.13 9.22
N ASN A 494 33.22 13.23 9.15
CA ASN A 494 33.37 12.08 10.08
C ASN A 494 32.08 11.27 10.33
N GLY A 495 31.30 10.99 9.29
CA GLY A 495 30.04 10.23 9.41
C GLY A 495 28.83 11.04 9.90
N SER A 496 28.94 12.38 9.88
CA SER A 496 27.85 13.33 10.07
C SER A 496 27.66 14.20 8.82
N VAL A 497 26.46 14.77 8.66
CA VAL A 497 26.14 15.79 7.65
C VAL A 497 25.52 17.01 8.33
N LYS A 498 25.84 18.20 7.83
CA LYS A 498 25.23 19.49 8.21
C LYS A 498 24.71 20.16 6.93
N TRP A 499 23.45 20.59 6.94
CA TRP A 499 22.82 21.31 5.81
C TRP A 499 22.71 22.81 6.13
N SER A 500 22.83 23.69 5.14
CA SER A 500 22.74 25.16 5.35
C SER A 500 21.50 25.81 4.70
N THR A 501 20.68 25.00 4.02
CA THR A 501 19.38 25.41 3.46
C THR A 501 18.31 24.40 3.85
N THR A 502 17.05 24.82 3.82
CA THR A 502 15.87 24.03 4.19
C THR A 502 15.22 23.29 3.01
N GLY A 503 14.20 22.48 3.30
CA GLY A 503 13.50 21.60 2.36
C GLY A 503 14.12 20.21 2.22
N GLU A 504 13.58 19.41 1.29
CA GLU A 504 13.98 18.02 1.06
C GLU A 504 15.40 17.89 0.48
N LYS A 505 16.30 17.23 1.23
CA LYS A 505 17.68 16.92 0.85
C LYS A 505 17.83 15.43 0.58
N THR A 506 18.67 15.10 -0.39
CA THR A 506 18.85 13.75 -0.92
C THR A 506 20.32 13.43 -1.09
N TYR A 507 20.75 12.28 -0.57
CA TYR A 507 22.10 11.76 -0.77
C TYR A 507 22.08 10.25 -1.06
N GLU A 508 22.99 9.78 -1.90
CA GLU A 508 23.25 8.36 -2.09
C GLU A 508 24.41 7.90 -1.20
N PHE A 509 24.39 6.64 -0.77
CA PHE A 509 25.52 5.97 -0.13
C PHE A 509 25.88 4.71 -0.90
N ILE A 510 27.17 4.36 -0.94
CA ILE A 510 27.66 3.10 -1.52
C ILE A 510 28.68 2.51 -0.56
N LEU A 511 28.39 1.33 -0.01
CA LEU A 511 29.36 0.58 0.80
C LEU A 511 30.05 -0.48 -0.07
N ASP A 512 31.19 -0.10 -0.66
CA ASP A 512 32.04 -0.98 -1.48
C ASP A 512 32.87 -1.93 -0.59
N ILE A 513 32.21 -2.94 -0.03
CA ILE A 513 32.88 -4.01 0.72
C ILE A 513 33.73 -4.86 -0.25
N LYS A 514 34.97 -5.18 0.13
CA LYS A 514 35.83 -6.04 -0.70
C LYS A 514 35.21 -7.45 -0.80
N PRO A 515 35.01 -8.02 -2.01
CA PRO A 515 34.39 -9.33 -2.20
C PRO A 515 35.08 -10.50 -1.48
N GLU A 516 36.34 -10.32 -1.10
CA GLU A 516 37.18 -11.23 -0.33
C GLU A 516 36.84 -11.21 1.18
N GLU A 517 36.34 -10.08 1.69
CA GLU A 517 35.98 -9.85 3.10
C GLU A 517 34.48 -10.12 3.34
N ASN A 518 33.62 -9.64 2.42
CA ASN A 518 32.19 -9.94 2.43
C ASN A 518 31.58 -9.80 1.02
N ARG A 519 30.51 -10.53 0.74
CA ARG A 519 29.81 -10.55 -0.57
C ARG A 519 28.41 -9.92 -0.53
N ILE A 520 28.10 -9.17 0.52
CA ILE A 520 27.02 -8.16 0.54
C ILE A 520 27.35 -7.04 -0.46
N LYS A 521 26.34 -6.53 -1.18
CA LYS A 521 26.36 -5.16 -1.71
C LYS A 521 25.25 -4.33 -1.08
N PHE A 522 25.63 -3.18 -0.55
CA PHE A 522 24.74 -2.28 0.18
C PHE A 522 24.87 -0.87 -0.41
N ASN A 523 23.78 -0.35 -0.97
CA ASN A 523 23.70 1.02 -1.45
C ASN A 523 22.24 1.48 -1.53
N GLY A 524 22.04 2.79 -1.55
CA GLY A 524 20.70 3.37 -1.61
C GLY A 524 20.72 4.89 -1.61
N THR A 525 19.52 5.44 -1.56
CA THR A 525 19.23 6.88 -1.49
C THR A 525 18.59 7.17 -0.14
N VAL A 526 19.10 8.18 0.55
CA VAL A 526 18.52 8.72 1.78
C VAL A 526 17.86 10.06 1.46
N ILE A 527 16.66 10.24 1.99
CA ILE A 527 15.84 11.45 1.88
C ILE A 527 15.69 12.00 3.31
N GLN A 528 16.06 13.27 3.47
CA GLN A 528 16.13 13.98 4.74
C GLN A 528 15.48 15.35 4.54
N ASN A 529 14.36 15.61 5.18
CA ASN A 529 13.81 16.97 5.21
C ASN A 529 14.60 17.83 6.21
N VAL A 530 14.80 19.11 5.88
CA VAL A 530 15.52 20.07 6.71
C VAL A 530 14.61 21.26 6.98
N VAL A 531 14.35 21.53 8.25
CA VAL A 531 13.48 22.63 8.72
C VAL A 531 14.33 23.81 9.21
N GLU A 532 13.77 25.03 9.20
CA GLU A 532 14.50 26.18 9.74
C GLU A 532 14.80 25.94 11.22
N ARG A 533 15.95 26.43 11.66
CA ARG A 533 16.35 26.28 13.06
C ARG A 533 15.42 27.12 13.93
N LEU A 534 14.84 26.53 14.98
CA LEU A 534 13.89 27.20 15.89
C LEU A 534 14.48 28.45 16.60
N ASP A 535 15.81 28.61 16.60
CA ASP A 535 16.49 29.82 17.07
C ASP A 535 16.51 30.97 16.04
N GLU A 536 16.50 30.67 14.74
CA GLU A 536 16.64 31.67 13.67
C GLU A 536 15.31 32.32 13.27
N ILE A 537 14.18 31.81 13.81
CA ILE A 537 12.85 32.45 13.72
C ILE A 537 12.78 33.70 14.64
N LYS A 538 13.78 33.94 15.49
CA LYS A 538 13.73 34.94 16.59
C LYS A 538 14.15 36.37 16.20
N GLU A 539 14.66 36.60 14.99
CA GLU A 539 15.10 37.91 14.52
C GLU A 539 14.57 38.21 13.10
N ASP A 540 13.31 38.68 13.00
CA ASP A 540 12.87 39.80 12.11
C ASP A 540 11.34 40.01 12.02
N ASN A 541 10.50 39.16 12.64
CA ASN A 541 9.03 39.40 12.69
C ASN A 541 8.48 39.45 14.13
N GLU A 542 8.51 40.63 14.76
CA GLU A 542 7.72 40.92 15.97
C GLU A 542 6.23 41.16 15.67
N GLN A 543 5.61 40.25 14.91
CA GLN A 543 4.16 40.04 14.96
C GLN A 543 3.92 38.62 15.48
N LYS A 544 3.69 38.53 16.80
CA LYS A 544 3.44 37.28 17.51
C LYS A 544 2.08 36.72 17.12
N GLU A 545 2.05 35.99 16.01
CA GLU A 545 0.86 35.33 15.51
C GLU A 545 0.34 34.34 16.56
N ASN A 546 -0.92 34.52 16.94
CA ASN A 546 -1.57 33.76 18.00
C ASN A 546 -2.05 32.42 17.44
N VAL A 547 -1.34 31.32 17.73
CA VAL A 547 -1.62 30.02 17.11
C VAL A 547 -2.83 29.28 17.68
N ILE A 548 -3.39 29.78 18.80
CA ILE A 548 -4.63 29.26 19.41
C ILE A 548 -5.77 30.22 19.05
N LEU A 549 -6.52 29.91 17.99
CA LEU A 549 -7.50 30.83 17.39
C LEU A 549 -8.79 30.97 18.22
N ASP A 550 -9.20 29.91 18.91
CA ASP A 550 -10.36 29.94 19.80
C ASP A 550 -10.05 30.76 21.07
N LYS A 551 -10.83 31.82 21.30
CA LYS A 551 -10.60 32.75 22.43
C LYS A 551 -10.83 32.09 23.79
N THR A 552 -11.73 31.12 23.90
CA THR A 552 -12.00 30.40 25.16
C THR A 552 -10.81 29.50 25.50
N LEU A 553 -10.30 28.78 24.49
CA LEU A 553 -9.08 27.96 24.60
C LEU A 553 -7.84 28.82 24.89
N GLN A 554 -7.71 29.97 24.22
CA GLN A 554 -6.62 30.94 24.41
C GLN A 554 -6.62 31.48 25.86
N GLN A 555 -7.78 31.92 26.36
CA GLN A 555 -7.92 32.42 27.73
C GLN A 555 -7.69 31.32 28.76
N HIS A 556 -8.13 30.09 28.50
CA HIS A 556 -7.83 28.93 29.35
C HIS A 556 -6.33 28.69 29.42
N ILE A 557 -5.63 28.57 28.28
CA ILE A 557 -4.20 28.24 28.24
C ILE A 557 -3.37 29.37 28.87
N ASN A 558 -3.67 30.63 28.57
CA ASN A 558 -3.01 31.77 29.19
C ASN A 558 -3.15 31.74 30.73
N LYS A 559 -4.35 31.43 31.25
CA LYS A 559 -4.63 31.43 32.69
C LYS A 559 -4.07 30.20 33.41
N GLU A 560 -4.51 29.01 33.02
CA GLU A 560 -4.37 27.78 33.81
C GLU A 560 -3.06 27.03 33.50
N ASN A 561 -2.42 27.29 32.36
CA ASN A 561 -1.19 26.61 31.91
C ASN A 561 0.04 27.53 31.87
N LEU A 562 -0.13 28.79 31.43
CA LEU A 562 0.96 29.77 31.30
C LEU A 562 1.02 30.80 32.45
N GLY A 563 0.01 30.85 33.33
CA GLY A 563 0.00 31.75 34.50
C GLY A 563 -0.01 33.25 34.18
N ARG A 564 -0.46 33.64 32.98
CA ARG A 564 -0.47 35.02 32.48
C ARG A 564 -1.71 35.77 33.00
N GLU A 565 -1.52 37.01 33.46
CA GLU A 565 -2.64 37.89 33.86
C GLU A 565 -3.46 38.39 32.66
N ASN A 566 -2.80 38.69 31.54
CA ASN A 566 -3.49 39.02 30.28
C ASN A 566 -3.95 37.75 29.58
N LEU A 567 -5.23 37.39 29.78
CA LEU A 567 -5.82 36.18 29.21
C LEU A 567 -5.96 36.21 27.68
N ASN A 568 -5.88 37.40 27.05
CA ASN A 568 -5.93 37.58 25.60
C ASN A 568 -4.52 37.76 24.99
N ALA A 569 -3.45 37.50 25.73
CA ALA A 569 -2.09 37.53 25.20
C ALA A 569 -1.93 36.50 24.07
N PRO A 570 -1.24 36.81 22.96
CA PRO A 570 -0.99 35.84 21.90
C PRO A 570 -0.20 34.64 22.45
N ILE A 571 -0.62 33.44 22.09
CA ILE A 571 0.06 32.19 22.41
C ILE A 571 0.91 31.81 21.21
N THR A 572 2.20 31.59 21.45
CA THR A 572 3.20 31.16 20.46
C THR A 572 3.40 29.64 20.50
N LYS A 573 4.08 29.07 19.50
CA LYS A 573 4.41 27.62 19.51
C LYS A 573 5.37 27.29 20.66
N GLU A 574 6.24 28.24 20.99
CA GLU A 574 7.22 28.19 22.08
C GLU A 574 6.54 28.21 23.46
N ASP A 575 5.40 28.88 23.62
CA ASP A 575 4.57 28.78 24.81
C ASP A 575 3.97 27.38 24.95
N LEU A 576 3.42 26.82 23.86
CA LEU A 576 2.78 25.50 23.85
C LEU A 576 3.77 24.36 24.16
N LEU A 577 5.01 24.45 23.68
CA LEU A 577 6.07 23.48 23.97
C LEU A 577 6.48 23.41 25.45
N GLN A 578 6.11 24.40 26.28
CA GLN A 578 6.37 24.38 27.72
C GLN A 578 5.27 23.63 28.51
N ILE A 579 4.12 23.34 27.89
CA ILE A 579 2.95 22.77 28.56
C ILE A 579 3.03 21.24 28.60
N LYS A 580 3.14 20.69 29.82
CA LYS A 580 3.12 19.24 30.08
C LYS A 580 1.73 18.66 30.38
N LYS A 581 0.77 19.51 30.78
CA LYS A 581 -0.61 19.12 31.09
C LYS A 581 -1.58 20.16 30.55
N LEU A 582 -2.61 19.73 29.82
CA LEU A 582 -3.81 20.52 29.47
C LEU A 582 -5.05 19.81 30.03
N GLU A 583 -6.00 20.54 30.62
CA GLU A 583 -7.19 19.93 31.25
C GLU A 583 -8.48 20.74 31.07
N ILE A 584 -9.25 20.38 30.05
CA ILE A 584 -10.52 21.01 29.67
C ILE A 584 -11.65 20.02 29.96
N LEU A 585 -12.50 20.35 30.93
CA LEU A 585 -13.60 19.51 31.41
C LEU A 585 -14.93 19.85 30.69
N LYS A 586 -15.89 18.91 30.69
CA LYS A 586 -17.14 18.94 29.89
C LYS A 586 -17.95 20.25 29.94
N GLU A 587 -17.86 21.00 31.03
CA GLU A 587 -18.53 22.30 31.17
C GLU A 587 -17.89 23.39 30.29
N LYS A 588 -16.55 23.53 30.34
CA LYS A 588 -15.78 24.49 29.54
C LYS A 588 -15.60 24.04 28.08
N GLY A 589 -15.55 22.73 27.84
CA GLY A 589 -15.30 22.18 26.50
C GLY A 589 -16.33 22.60 25.46
N LYS A 590 -17.61 22.74 25.86
CA LYS A 590 -18.71 23.17 24.99
C LYS A 590 -18.58 24.59 24.43
N GLU A 591 -17.76 25.42 25.04
CA GLU A 591 -17.53 26.81 24.64
C GLU A 591 -16.37 26.95 23.64
N ILE A 592 -15.59 25.88 23.43
CA ILE A 592 -14.49 25.81 22.48
C ILE A 592 -15.01 25.21 21.17
N LYS A 593 -14.70 25.87 20.05
CA LYS A 593 -15.17 25.49 18.71
C LYS A 593 -14.03 25.16 17.76
N ASP A 594 -12.82 25.64 18.06
CA ASP A 594 -11.61 25.37 17.30
C ASP A 594 -10.50 24.92 18.25
N ILE A 595 -9.78 23.87 17.84
CA ILE A 595 -8.63 23.29 18.57
C ILE A 595 -7.31 23.43 17.80
N THR A 596 -7.32 24.18 16.69
CA THR A 596 -6.13 24.51 15.90
C THR A 596 -5.06 25.10 16.81
N GLY A 597 -3.83 24.60 16.66
CA GLY A 597 -2.67 24.91 17.48
C GLY A 597 -2.37 23.88 18.57
N LEU A 598 -3.31 23.02 18.98
CA LEU A 598 -3.02 21.96 19.97
C LEU A 598 -2.01 20.93 19.45
N GLU A 599 -1.90 20.74 18.14
CA GLU A 599 -0.91 19.88 17.48
C GLU A 599 0.55 20.27 17.76
N TYR A 600 0.81 21.50 18.22
CA TYR A 600 2.16 21.96 18.61
C TYR A 600 2.55 21.58 20.05
N MET A 601 1.64 21.01 20.87
CA MET A 601 1.94 20.57 22.23
C MET A 601 2.74 19.25 22.27
N MET A 602 3.90 19.19 21.61
CA MET A 602 4.68 17.95 21.43
C MET A 602 5.23 17.35 22.74
N ASN A 603 5.42 18.19 23.77
CA ASN A 603 5.93 17.80 25.10
C ASN A 603 4.83 17.42 26.11
N LEU A 604 3.57 17.26 25.65
CA LEU A 604 2.43 17.03 26.51
C LEU A 604 2.42 15.60 27.07
N GLU A 605 2.35 15.48 28.40
CA GLU A 605 2.32 14.22 29.16
C GLU A 605 0.87 13.82 29.50
N LYS A 606 -0.01 14.80 29.76
CA LYS A 606 -1.44 14.61 30.01
C LYS A 606 -2.32 15.57 29.22
N LEU A 607 -3.37 15.02 28.58
CA LEU A 607 -4.40 15.76 27.86
C LEU A 607 -5.80 15.35 28.35
N THR A 608 -6.60 16.32 28.78
CA THR A 608 -8.06 16.16 28.91
C THR A 608 -8.77 17.18 28.01
N LEU A 609 -9.63 16.70 27.11
CA LEU A 609 -10.52 17.49 26.24
C LEU A 609 -11.92 16.88 26.24
N GLU A 610 -12.68 17.13 27.30
CA GLU A 610 -14.05 16.64 27.44
C GLU A 610 -15.07 17.62 26.85
N GLY A 611 -16.07 17.14 26.11
CA GLY A 611 -17.20 17.98 25.70
C GLY A 611 -16.93 18.97 24.56
N VAL A 612 -15.79 18.87 23.88
CA VAL A 612 -15.34 19.80 22.81
C VAL A 612 -15.97 19.46 21.44
N GLY A 613 -16.59 18.29 21.30
CA GLY A 613 -17.25 17.86 20.06
C GLY A 613 -16.31 17.24 19.02
N LEU A 614 -15.13 16.75 19.45
CA LEU A 614 -14.13 16.12 18.58
C LEU A 614 -14.72 14.95 17.78
N LYS A 615 -14.56 14.96 16.45
CA LYS A 615 -14.94 13.84 15.56
C LYS A 615 -13.76 12.94 15.19
N ASN A 616 -12.55 13.51 15.14
CA ASN A 616 -11.29 12.80 14.99
C ASN A 616 -10.30 13.26 16.07
N ILE A 617 -9.16 12.59 16.14
CA ILE A 617 -8.08 12.88 17.10
C ILE A 617 -6.69 12.88 16.42
N GLU A 618 -6.60 13.18 15.13
CA GLU A 618 -5.34 13.12 14.36
C GLU A 618 -4.25 14.08 14.90
N PHE A 619 -4.65 15.21 15.49
CA PHE A 619 -3.73 16.18 16.10
C PHE A 619 -2.85 15.60 17.22
N ILE A 620 -3.22 14.46 17.82
CA ILE A 620 -2.40 13.79 18.85
C ILE A 620 -1.21 13.02 18.28
N LEU A 621 -1.14 12.80 16.96
CA LEU A 621 -0.10 11.97 16.32
C LEU A 621 1.33 12.40 16.70
N ASN A 622 1.57 13.68 16.98
CA ASN A 622 2.87 14.23 17.37
C ASN A 622 3.14 14.23 18.89
N MET A 623 2.15 13.93 19.73
CA MET A 623 2.24 14.00 21.20
C MET A 623 2.93 12.77 21.81
N LYS A 624 4.17 12.47 21.40
CA LYS A 624 4.85 11.20 21.75
C LYS A 624 5.15 11.02 23.25
N GLN A 625 5.06 12.06 24.06
CA GLN A 625 5.23 11.99 25.52
C GLN A 625 3.92 11.65 26.29
N LEU A 626 2.79 11.56 25.58
CA LEU A 626 1.47 11.44 26.20
C LEU A 626 1.28 10.08 26.88
N ASN A 627 1.14 10.10 28.21
CA ASN A 627 0.84 8.92 29.03
C ASN A 627 -0.61 8.88 29.53
N ASN A 628 -1.32 10.01 29.53
CA ASN A 628 -2.68 10.13 30.04
C ASN A 628 -3.55 10.93 29.06
N LEU A 629 -4.54 10.27 28.46
CA LEU A 629 -5.47 10.87 27.49
C LEU A 629 -6.91 10.68 27.94
N ASN A 630 -7.66 11.78 28.02
CA ASN A 630 -9.08 11.79 28.28
C ASN A 630 -9.79 12.64 27.22
N VAL A 631 -10.53 11.98 26.34
CA VAL A 631 -11.37 12.62 25.31
C VAL A 631 -12.81 12.09 25.40
N SER A 632 -13.27 11.79 26.62
CA SER A 632 -14.66 11.41 26.85
C SER A 632 -15.63 12.55 26.52
N HIS A 633 -16.89 12.20 26.23
CA HIS A 633 -17.96 13.16 25.92
C HIS A 633 -17.73 13.93 24.60
N ASN A 634 -17.34 13.21 23.53
CA ASN A 634 -17.10 13.76 22.19
C ASN A 634 -17.88 12.96 21.11
N GLN A 635 -17.45 12.96 19.85
CA GLN A 635 -18.09 12.31 18.71
C GLN A 635 -17.11 11.40 17.95
N ILE A 636 -16.10 10.85 18.64
CA ILE A 636 -15.01 10.10 18.02
C ILE A 636 -15.52 8.73 17.55
N GLU A 637 -15.28 8.40 16.29
CA GLU A 637 -15.58 7.09 15.69
C GLU A 637 -14.30 6.28 15.38
N ASP A 638 -13.25 6.92 14.87
CA ASP A 638 -11.95 6.29 14.59
C ASP A 638 -10.98 6.36 15.79
N THR A 639 -10.34 5.23 16.10
CA THR A 639 -9.32 5.09 17.15
C THR A 639 -7.90 4.93 16.60
N THR A 640 -7.71 4.85 15.28
CA THR A 640 -6.43 4.57 14.62
C THR A 640 -5.26 5.47 15.06
N PRO A 641 -5.40 6.80 15.27
CA PRO A 641 -4.29 7.65 15.71
C PRO A 641 -3.65 7.25 17.05
N LEU A 642 -4.39 6.56 17.92
CA LEU A 642 -3.91 6.08 19.24
C LEU A 642 -2.79 5.04 19.11
N SER A 643 -2.75 4.27 18.02
CA SER A 643 -1.68 3.29 17.72
C SER A 643 -0.27 3.91 17.72
N SER A 644 -0.19 5.23 17.51
CA SER A 644 1.06 5.98 17.44
C SER A 644 1.62 6.41 18.81
N LEU A 645 0.87 6.19 19.91
CA LEU A 645 1.15 6.68 21.27
C LEU A 645 1.69 5.57 22.18
N LYS A 646 2.94 5.15 21.94
CA LYS A 646 3.61 4.03 22.62
C LYS A 646 3.85 4.19 24.14
N ASN A 647 3.56 5.36 24.71
CA ASN A 647 3.71 5.66 26.13
C ASN A 647 2.37 5.75 26.89
N LEU A 648 1.24 5.49 26.22
CA LEU A 648 -0.09 5.73 26.78
C LEU A 648 -0.47 4.66 27.82
N GLN A 649 -0.75 5.10 29.04
CA GLN A 649 -1.06 4.24 30.20
C GLN A 649 -2.49 4.44 30.73
N TRP A 650 -3.07 5.63 30.57
CA TRP A 650 -4.46 5.91 30.97
C TRP A 650 -5.24 6.48 29.78
N LEU A 651 -6.35 5.84 29.43
CA LEU A 651 -7.19 6.21 28.28
C LEU A 651 -8.67 6.24 28.68
N ASN A 652 -9.30 7.42 28.56
CA ASN A 652 -10.74 7.59 28.75
C ASN A 652 -11.41 8.02 27.43
N LEU A 653 -12.30 7.15 26.93
CA LEU A 653 -13.03 7.28 25.68
C LEU A 653 -14.55 7.23 25.88
N THR A 654 -15.05 7.30 27.12
CA THR A 654 -16.49 7.20 27.44
C THR A 654 -17.34 8.29 26.76
N ASP A 655 -18.61 8.02 26.42
CA ASP A 655 -19.53 8.97 25.73
C ASP A 655 -18.90 9.47 24.41
N ASN A 656 -18.75 8.53 23.47
CA ASN A 656 -18.27 8.73 22.11
C ASN A 656 -19.06 7.78 21.17
N ARG A 657 -18.60 7.57 19.94
CA ARG A 657 -19.29 6.76 18.91
C ARG A 657 -18.46 5.57 18.41
N ILE A 658 -17.50 5.11 19.22
CA ILE A 658 -16.54 4.08 18.83
C ILE A 658 -17.27 2.76 18.60
N LYS A 659 -16.98 2.13 17.46
CA LYS A 659 -17.58 0.86 17.00
C LYS A 659 -16.54 -0.27 16.96
N ASP A 660 -15.34 0.05 16.49
CA ASP A 660 -14.19 -0.84 16.43
C ASP A 660 -13.17 -0.49 17.53
N VAL A 661 -12.72 -1.52 18.24
CA VAL A 661 -11.73 -1.47 19.33
C VAL A 661 -10.48 -2.31 19.05
N SER A 662 -10.32 -2.80 17.81
CA SER A 662 -9.18 -3.64 17.38
C SER A 662 -7.82 -3.00 17.64
N VAL A 663 -7.71 -1.67 17.47
CA VAL A 663 -6.52 -0.89 17.79
C VAL A 663 -6.19 -0.99 19.28
N LEU A 664 -7.20 -0.79 20.14
CA LEU A 664 -7.04 -0.79 21.60
C LEU A 664 -6.55 -2.14 22.12
N GLY A 665 -7.02 -3.24 21.54
CA GLY A 665 -6.56 -4.60 21.89
C GLY A 665 -5.06 -4.84 21.74
N SER A 666 -4.34 -4.01 20.96
CA SER A 666 -2.88 -4.07 20.83
C SER A 666 -2.11 -3.20 21.84
N MET A 667 -2.79 -2.32 22.58
CA MET A 667 -2.18 -1.31 23.47
C MET A 667 -1.91 -1.87 24.87
N LEU A 668 -1.09 -2.94 24.95
CA LEU A 668 -0.93 -3.77 26.16
C LEU A 668 -0.31 -3.05 27.37
N ASP A 669 0.28 -1.87 27.19
CA ASP A 669 0.84 -1.03 28.26
C ASP A 669 -0.24 -0.15 28.97
N LEU A 670 -1.51 -0.23 28.56
CA LEU A 670 -2.62 0.48 29.21
C LEU A 670 -2.90 -0.07 30.62
N LEU A 671 -2.70 0.78 31.63
CA LEU A 671 -3.03 0.53 33.03
C LEU A 671 -4.50 0.85 33.36
N SER A 672 -5.20 1.62 32.51
CA SER A 672 -6.62 1.93 32.66
C SER A 672 -7.27 2.31 31.33
N LEU A 673 -8.39 1.67 31.03
CA LEU A 673 -9.20 1.92 29.83
C LEU A 673 -10.69 2.09 30.23
N LYS A 674 -11.36 3.12 29.70
CA LYS A 674 -12.80 3.35 29.88
C LYS A 674 -13.49 3.51 28.51
N LEU A 675 -14.52 2.70 28.27
CA LEU A 675 -15.23 2.60 26.99
C LEU A 675 -16.76 2.63 27.13
N ALA A 676 -17.30 2.79 28.34
CA ALA A 676 -18.73 2.92 28.58
C ALA A 676 -19.36 4.04 27.74
N GLU A 677 -20.64 3.92 27.36
CA GLU A 677 -21.34 4.89 26.50
C GLU A 677 -20.67 5.08 25.12
N ASN A 678 -20.45 3.98 24.39
CA ASN A 678 -20.03 3.97 22.98
C ASN A 678 -20.99 3.09 22.13
N GLU A 679 -20.63 2.75 20.90
CA GLU A 679 -21.41 1.91 19.98
C GLU A 679 -20.79 0.51 19.76
N ILE A 680 -19.99 0.02 20.73
CA ILE A 680 -19.15 -1.17 20.57
C ILE A 680 -20.00 -2.45 20.49
N ARG A 681 -19.79 -3.22 19.42
CA ARG A 681 -20.53 -4.47 19.10
C ARG A 681 -19.74 -5.75 19.37
N ASP A 682 -18.41 -5.66 19.40
CA ASP A 682 -17.48 -6.77 19.58
C ASP A 682 -16.39 -6.34 20.58
N VAL A 683 -16.33 -7.02 21.72
CA VAL A 683 -15.36 -6.74 22.79
C VAL A 683 -14.19 -7.72 22.81
N ARG A 684 -14.13 -8.68 21.86
CA ARG A 684 -13.07 -9.71 21.83
C ARG A 684 -11.64 -9.14 21.71
N PRO A 685 -11.37 -8.04 21.00
CA PRO A 685 -10.04 -7.42 21.03
C PRO A 685 -9.59 -6.99 22.44
N LEU A 686 -10.53 -6.72 23.36
CA LEU A 686 -10.24 -6.27 24.72
C LEU A 686 -9.94 -7.42 25.69
N ILE A 687 -10.17 -8.68 25.32
CA ILE A 687 -10.01 -9.86 26.21
C ILE A 687 -8.63 -9.90 26.85
N GLN A 688 -7.59 -9.57 26.09
CA GLN A 688 -6.22 -9.57 26.61
C GLN A 688 -5.98 -8.47 27.66
N LEU A 689 -6.52 -7.26 27.46
CA LEU A 689 -6.44 -6.17 28.44
C LEU A 689 -7.24 -6.47 29.71
N GLY A 690 -8.41 -7.11 29.57
CA GLY A 690 -9.30 -7.43 30.70
C GLY A 690 -8.69 -8.39 31.73
N GLN A 691 -7.67 -9.17 31.34
CA GLN A 691 -6.90 -10.04 32.24
C GLN A 691 -6.08 -9.27 33.29
N TRP A 692 -5.88 -7.96 33.12
CA TRP A 692 -5.01 -7.14 33.98
C TRP A 692 -5.78 -6.10 34.81
N GLY A 693 -7.05 -5.87 34.52
CA GLY A 693 -7.91 -4.94 35.27
C GLY A 693 -9.33 -4.85 34.73
N THR A 694 -10.25 -4.31 35.53
CA THR A 694 -11.66 -4.18 35.13
C THR A 694 -11.82 -3.10 34.05
N ILE A 695 -12.36 -3.48 32.89
CA ILE A 695 -12.69 -2.57 31.79
C ILE A 695 -14.20 -2.32 31.80
N ASP A 696 -14.60 -1.06 31.97
CA ASP A 696 -16.01 -0.66 31.90
C ASP A 696 -16.39 -0.35 30.44
N VAL A 697 -17.15 -1.25 29.83
CA VAL A 697 -17.72 -1.18 28.48
C VAL A 697 -19.26 -1.20 28.56
N ARG A 698 -19.86 -0.86 29.71
CA ARG A 698 -21.32 -0.88 29.90
C ARG A 698 -22.00 0.32 29.25
N ARG A 699 -23.34 0.33 29.26
CA ARG A 699 -24.19 1.41 28.72
C ARG A 699 -23.89 1.73 27.25
N GLN A 700 -23.50 0.76 26.43
CA GLN A 700 -23.38 0.97 24.98
C GLN A 700 -24.73 1.37 24.39
N LYS A 701 -24.72 2.13 23.30
CA LYS A 701 -25.90 2.60 22.57
C LYS A 701 -25.77 2.27 21.09
N VAL A 702 -25.85 0.99 20.74
CA VAL A 702 -25.67 0.52 19.37
C VAL A 702 -26.87 0.96 18.51
N ILE A 703 -26.62 1.70 17.44
CA ILE A 703 -27.65 2.06 16.46
C ILE A 703 -27.54 1.11 15.25
N LEU A 704 -28.69 0.63 14.75
CA LEU A 704 -28.81 -0.19 13.54
C LEU A 704 -29.60 0.52 12.44
N ASP A 705 -29.32 0.15 11.20
CA ASP A 705 -30.06 0.59 10.01
C ASP A 705 -31.53 0.16 10.05
N ASP A 706 -32.37 0.89 9.30
CA ASP A 706 -33.79 0.59 9.16
C ASP A 706 -34.05 -0.86 8.72
N ALA A 707 -35.03 -1.53 9.32
CA ALA A 707 -35.46 -2.87 8.90
C ALA A 707 -36.96 -2.93 8.62
N GLU A 708 -37.38 -3.89 7.78
CA GLU A 708 -38.80 -4.07 7.44
C GLU A 708 -39.58 -4.80 8.53
N ILE A 709 -40.81 -4.36 8.75
CA ILE A 709 -41.76 -5.01 9.66
C ILE A 709 -41.96 -6.50 9.28
N ASN A 710 -42.01 -7.36 10.31
CA ASN A 710 -42.11 -8.81 10.23
C ASN A 710 -40.93 -9.52 9.54
N LYS A 711 -39.82 -8.84 9.21
CA LYS A 711 -38.55 -9.51 8.91
C LYS A 711 -37.76 -9.79 10.19
N GLU A 712 -36.91 -10.80 10.11
CA GLU A 712 -36.01 -11.21 11.18
C GLU A 712 -34.70 -10.41 11.11
N VAL A 713 -34.35 -9.75 12.21
CA VAL A 713 -33.11 -8.99 12.35
C VAL A 713 -32.18 -9.72 13.30
N LYS A 714 -30.94 -9.96 12.86
CA LYS A 714 -29.91 -10.61 13.67
C LYS A 714 -29.46 -9.71 14.80
N ILE A 715 -29.27 -10.29 15.99
CA ILE A 715 -28.63 -9.64 17.13
C ILE A 715 -27.14 -9.43 16.77
N PRO A 716 -26.64 -8.18 16.69
CA PRO A 716 -25.29 -7.88 16.20
C PRO A 716 -24.37 -7.43 17.33
N VAL A 717 -24.51 -8.05 18.50
CA VAL A 717 -23.67 -7.86 19.70
C VAL A 717 -23.19 -9.23 20.16
N TYR A 718 -21.89 -9.35 20.41
CA TYR A 718 -21.21 -10.64 20.56
C TYR A 718 -20.57 -10.79 21.94
N ASP A 719 -20.46 -12.03 22.41
CA ASP A 719 -19.76 -12.42 23.63
C ASP A 719 -18.23 -12.53 23.41
N LEU A 720 -17.53 -13.16 24.37
CA LEU A 720 -16.07 -13.27 24.37
C LEU A 720 -15.57 -14.40 23.46
N GLU A 721 -16.43 -15.39 23.22
CA GLU A 721 -16.24 -16.52 22.33
C GLU A 721 -16.49 -16.10 20.87
N GLY A 722 -17.40 -15.16 20.65
CA GLY A 722 -17.82 -14.64 19.35
C GLY A 722 -19.20 -15.07 18.89
N GLU A 723 -19.97 -15.70 19.78
CA GLU A 723 -21.37 -16.03 19.53
C GLU A 723 -22.26 -14.83 19.91
N ARG A 724 -23.56 -14.92 19.60
CA ARG A 724 -24.52 -13.82 19.82
C ARG A 724 -24.97 -13.82 21.28
N ILE A 725 -25.01 -12.65 21.92
CA ILE A 725 -25.45 -12.56 23.33
C ILE A 725 -26.92 -13.01 23.44
N GLU A 726 -27.15 -14.15 24.09
CA GLU A 726 -28.50 -14.73 24.30
C GLU A 726 -29.34 -13.95 25.31
N LYS A 727 -28.70 -13.26 26.28
CA LYS A 727 -29.35 -12.52 27.36
C LYS A 727 -29.91 -11.17 26.89
N ILE A 728 -30.97 -11.25 26.07
CA ILE A 728 -31.67 -10.09 25.50
C ILE A 728 -32.96 -9.78 26.26
N THR A 729 -33.15 -8.51 26.60
CA THR A 729 -34.41 -7.99 27.19
C THR A 729 -35.06 -6.97 26.26
N LEU A 730 -36.09 -7.38 25.53
CA LEU A 730 -36.89 -6.50 24.67
C LEU A 730 -37.57 -5.40 25.51
N LYS A 731 -37.48 -4.14 25.08
CA LYS A 731 -38.12 -2.98 25.74
C LYS A 731 -39.30 -2.43 24.95
N SER A 732 -39.19 -2.41 23.63
CA SER A 732 -40.31 -2.03 22.75
C SER A 732 -41.31 -3.18 22.56
N ALA A 733 -42.57 -2.83 22.36
CA ALA A 733 -43.64 -3.81 22.14
C ALA A 733 -43.60 -4.44 20.74
N GLY A 734 -44.14 -5.65 20.61
CA GLY A 734 -44.29 -6.35 19.32
C GLY A 734 -43.03 -7.04 18.80
N GLY A 735 -41.96 -7.12 19.59
CA GLY A 735 -40.80 -7.96 19.28
C GLY A 735 -41.02 -9.41 19.70
N MET A 736 -40.54 -10.35 18.89
CA MET A 736 -40.46 -11.78 19.21
C MET A 736 -39.03 -12.25 18.99
N LEU A 737 -38.41 -12.82 20.02
CA LEU A 737 -37.11 -13.48 19.92
C LEU A 737 -37.23 -14.82 19.17
N THR A 738 -36.23 -15.14 18.36
CA THR A 738 -36.08 -16.38 17.60
C THR A 738 -34.66 -16.92 17.74
N ASP A 739 -34.42 -18.15 17.30
CA ASP A 739 -33.09 -18.79 17.31
C ASP A 739 -32.04 -18.02 16.48
N GLU A 740 -32.46 -17.12 15.56
CA GLU A 740 -31.58 -16.32 14.70
C GLU A 740 -31.61 -14.80 15.03
N GLY A 741 -32.54 -14.32 15.86
CA GLY A 741 -32.59 -12.90 16.24
C GLY A 741 -33.94 -12.41 16.78
N ILE A 742 -34.44 -11.31 16.23
CA ILE A 742 -35.68 -10.66 16.66
C ILE A 742 -36.54 -10.32 15.44
N ILE A 743 -37.83 -10.69 15.48
CA ILE A 743 -38.84 -10.27 14.52
C ILE A 743 -39.69 -9.16 15.14
N TRP A 744 -39.81 -8.01 14.47
CA TRP A 744 -40.61 -6.88 14.93
C TRP A 744 -41.93 -6.74 14.17
N SER A 745 -43.05 -6.91 14.88
CA SER A 745 -44.42 -6.84 14.34
C SER A 745 -45.10 -5.46 14.47
N THR A 746 -44.35 -4.41 14.82
CA THR A 746 -44.84 -3.03 14.90
C THR A 746 -43.81 -2.04 14.34
N LEU A 747 -44.27 -0.87 13.89
CA LEU A 747 -43.44 0.18 13.26
C LEU A 747 -42.78 1.13 14.27
N GLY A 748 -41.79 1.90 13.80
CA GLY A 748 -41.06 2.93 14.56
C GLY A 748 -39.86 2.39 15.31
N GLU A 749 -39.26 3.21 16.18
CA GLU A 749 -38.08 2.83 16.96
C GLU A 749 -38.34 1.65 17.91
N LYS A 750 -37.41 0.69 17.90
CA LYS A 750 -37.38 -0.51 18.73
C LYS A 750 -36.08 -0.55 19.52
N ILE A 751 -36.22 -0.84 20.81
CA ILE A 751 -35.11 -0.92 21.75
C ILE A 751 -35.12 -2.29 22.41
N TYR A 752 -33.94 -2.88 22.53
CA TYR A 752 -33.68 -4.02 23.41
C TYR A 752 -32.38 -3.80 24.20
N GLU A 753 -32.35 -4.29 25.44
CA GLU A 753 -31.13 -4.35 26.25
C GLU A 753 -30.41 -5.68 26.01
N PHE A 754 -29.09 -5.64 26.10
CA PHE A 754 -28.21 -6.81 26.18
C PHE A 754 -27.27 -6.65 27.39
N ASP A 755 -26.92 -7.76 28.02
CA ASP A 755 -26.08 -7.81 29.21
C ASP A 755 -25.24 -9.09 29.19
N LEU A 756 -23.92 -9.00 29.33
CA LEU A 756 -23.04 -10.16 29.44
C LEU A 756 -22.95 -10.57 30.91
N ASP A 757 -23.40 -11.79 31.25
CA ASP A 757 -23.70 -12.12 32.65
C ASP A 757 -22.45 -12.12 33.54
N ALA A 758 -22.56 -11.44 34.69
CA ALA A 758 -21.45 -11.03 35.54
C ALA A 758 -20.77 -12.17 36.33
N ASP A 759 -21.18 -13.43 36.10
CA ASP A 759 -20.54 -14.62 36.65
C ASP A 759 -19.24 -15.01 35.90
N HIS A 760 -18.94 -14.37 34.76
CA HIS A 760 -17.64 -14.48 34.07
C HIS A 760 -16.54 -13.65 34.77
N TYR A 761 -16.25 -13.99 36.04
CA TYR A 761 -15.22 -13.35 36.87
C TYR A 761 -13.77 -13.50 36.33
N GLU A 762 -13.54 -14.24 35.24
CA GLU A 762 -12.20 -14.55 34.73
C GLU A 762 -11.63 -13.52 33.74
N THR A 763 -12.46 -12.65 33.14
CA THR A 763 -12.04 -11.81 31.99
C THR A 763 -12.07 -10.30 32.22
N GLY A 764 -12.58 -9.83 33.36
CA GLY A 764 -12.53 -8.42 33.78
C GLY A 764 -13.35 -7.41 32.95
N ILE A 765 -13.98 -7.82 31.85
CA ILE A 765 -14.78 -6.96 30.98
C ILE A 765 -16.21 -6.87 31.50
N LEU A 766 -16.71 -5.65 31.72
CA LEU A 766 -18.12 -5.39 32.00
C LEU A 766 -18.79 -4.87 30.72
N TYR A 767 -19.59 -5.69 30.05
CA TYR A 767 -20.20 -5.37 28.75
C TYR A 767 -21.73 -5.47 28.80
N SER A 768 -22.41 -4.35 28.53
CA SER A 768 -23.88 -4.28 28.44
C SER A 768 -24.31 -2.99 27.76
N GLY A 769 -25.56 -2.93 27.29
CA GLY A 769 -26.07 -1.74 26.62
C GLY A 769 -27.47 -1.89 26.06
N ILE A 770 -27.87 -0.89 25.26
CA ILE A 770 -29.06 -0.92 24.43
C ILE A 770 -28.68 -1.03 22.96
N VAL A 771 -29.51 -1.71 22.20
CA VAL A 771 -29.53 -1.65 20.74
C VAL A 771 -30.82 -0.95 20.33
N MET A 772 -30.71 0.03 19.42
CA MET A 772 -31.83 0.78 18.87
C MET A 772 -31.93 0.55 17.35
N GLN A 773 -33.13 0.33 16.85
CA GLN A 773 -33.39 0.14 15.42
C GLN A 773 -34.76 0.68 15.05
N ASN A 774 -34.89 1.37 13.91
CA ASN A 774 -36.18 1.81 13.39
C ASN A 774 -36.79 0.76 12.45
N ILE A 775 -38.10 0.52 12.57
CA ILE A 775 -38.84 -0.48 11.80
C ILE A 775 -39.87 0.18 10.88
N VAL A 776 -39.77 -0.11 9.58
CA VAL A 776 -40.55 0.52 8.50
C VAL A 776 -41.42 -0.50 7.75
N GLU A 777 -42.47 -0.04 7.06
CA GLU A 777 -43.36 -0.95 6.30
C GLU A 777 -42.67 -1.57 5.08
N LYS A 778 -41.76 -0.82 4.46
CA LYS A 778 -41.00 -1.21 3.28
C LYS A 778 -39.73 -0.38 3.20
N LEU A 779 -38.59 -1.00 2.90
CA LEU A 779 -37.37 -0.26 2.59
C LEU A 779 -37.49 0.39 1.21
N ILE A 780 -37.37 1.71 1.19
CA ILE A 780 -37.15 2.52 -0.01
C ILE A 780 -35.64 2.82 -0.03
N PRO A 781 -34.93 2.68 -1.17
CA PRO A 781 -33.53 3.10 -1.26
C PRO A 781 -33.41 4.58 -0.88
N LYS A 782 -32.49 4.90 0.04
CA LYS A 782 -32.21 6.29 0.40
C LYS A 782 -31.30 6.90 -0.66
N GLU A 783 -31.86 7.76 -1.49
CA GLU A 783 -31.09 8.79 -2.18
C GLU A 783 -30.48 9.74 -1.12
N GLU A 784 -29.24 10.18 -1.32
CA GLU A 784 -28.57 11.08 -0.37
C GLU A 784 -29.15 12.49 -0.47
N VAL A 785 -30.04 12.82 0.47
CA VAL A 785 -30.60 14.17 0.60
C VAL A 785 -29.50 15.13 1.05
N LYS A 786 -28.90 15.85 0.09
CA LYS A 786 -28.11 17.06 0.37
C LYS A 786 -29.02 18.07 1.09
N GLU A 787 -28.53 18.66 2.18
CA GLU A 787 -29.25 19.72 2.87
C GLU A 787 -29.39 20.95 1.95
N PRO A 788 -30.56 21.62 1.90
CA PRO A 788 -30.72 22.82 1.10
C PRO A 788 -30.06 24.03 1.77
N GLU A 789 -29.16 24.70 1.06
CA GLU A 789 -28.69 26.03 1.45
C GLU A 789 -29.86 27.02 1.42
N LYS A 790 -29.86 27.98 2.36
CA LYS A 790 -30.91 29.00 2.45
C LYS A 790 -30.60 30.18 1.53
N GLU A 791 -31.07 30.12 0.29
CA GLU A 791 -31.34 31.36 -0.44
C GLU A 791 -32.60 32.05 0.11
N VAL A 792 -32.55 33.38 0.19
CA VAL A 792 -33.65 34.25 0.60
C VAL A 792 -34.07 35.06 -0.62
N GLU A 793 -35.27 34.80 -1.15
CA GLU A 793 -35.89 35.71 -2.11
C GLU A 793 -37.40 35.87 -1.80
N GLU A 794 -37.92 37.08 -2.01
CA GLU A 794 -39.24 37.50 -1.53
C GLU A 794 -40.34 37.37 -2.60
N THR A 795 -41.40 36.62 -2.33
CA THR A 795 -42.69 36.78 -3.07
C THR A 795 -43.92 36.79 -2.17
N LYS A 796 -44.22 37.99 -1.65
CA LYS A 796 -45.54 38.66 -1.65
C LYS A 796 -46.84 37.89 -1.38
N GLU A 797 -47.43 38.28 -0.24
CA GLU A 797 -48.78 38.89 -0.09
C GLU A 797 -50.09 38.09 -0.28
N GLU A 798 -51.08 38.51 0.52
CA GLU A 798 -52.55 38.29 0.45
C GLU A 798 -53.06 36.84 0.31
N VAL A 799 -53.43 36.12 1.38
CA VAL A 799 -54.40 36.45 2.47
C VAL A 799 -55.83 36.70 1.97
N LYS A 800 -56.71 35.73 2.28
CA LYS A 800 -58.07 35.96 2.79
C LYS A 800 -58.20 35.10 4.04
N GLU A 801 -58.35 35.70 5.22
CA GLU A 801 -59.65 35.97 5.86
C GLU A 801 -60.53 34.70 5.92
N THR A 802 -61.01 34.26 7.09
CA THR A 802 -61.93 35.07 7.90
C THR A 802 -62.03 34.66 9.39
N ILE A 803 -62.12 35.69 10.26
CA ILE A 803 -63.14 35.86 11.32
C ILE A 803 -63.05 35.03 12.64
N LYS A 804 -62.53 35.75 13.67
CA LYS A 804 -63.14 36.08 14.99
C LYS A 804 -63.25 35.08 16.17
N GLU A 805 -63.21 35.73 17.35
CA GLU A 805 -63.97 35.45 18.59
C GLU A 805 -63.56 34.24 19.46
N VAL A 806 -63.43 34.34 20.79
CA VAL A 806 -63.51 35.52 21.69
C VAL A 806 -62.78 35.27 23.04
N GLU A 807 -62.88 36.22 23.98
CA GLU A 807 -62.76 36.17 25.46
C GLU A 807 -62.94 34.76 26.10
N GLU A 808 -62.37 34.39 27.26
CA GLU A 808 -61.73 35.11 28.40
C GLU A 808 -60.84 34.06 29.17
N GLU A 809 -60.18 34.23 30.33
CA GLU A 809 -60.26 35.18 31.46
C GLU A 809 -58.91 35.19 32.26
N GLN A 810 -58.68 36.24 33.08
CA GLN A 810 -58.01 36.35 34.42
C GLN A 810 -57.07 35.23 34.96
N GLU A 811 -56.09 35.46 35.87
CA GLU A 811 -55.49 36.62 36.56
C GLU A 811 -54.09 36.17 37.07
N GLU A 812 -52.99 36.91 36.86
CA GLU A 812 -52.43 38.01 37.70
C GLU A 812 -51.35 37.53 38.71
N VAL A 813 -50.78 38.48 39.47
CA VAL A 813 -49.92 38.32 40.66
C VAL A 813 -48.39 38.12 40.46
N LYS A 814 -47.74 39.26 40.23
CA LYS A 814 -46.53 39.78 40.93
C LYS A 814 -45.10 39.47 40.43
N GLU A 815 -44.55 40.48 39.73
CA GLU A 815 -43.28 41.13 40.09
C GLU A 815 -43.37 41.80 41.50
N PRO A 816 -42.26 42.21 42.14
CA PRO A 816 -41.60 43.50 41.83
C PRO A 816 -40.14 43.33 41.33
N GLU A 817 -39.54 44.26 40.57
CA GLU A 817 -39.03 45.62 40.94
C GLU A 817 -37.99 45.63 42.08
N LYS A 818 -37.00 46.53 42.20
CA LYS A 818 -36.63 47.84 41.57
C LYS A 818 -35.08 47.98 41.67
N GLU A 819 -34.34 49.03 41.29
CA GLU A 819 -34.50 50.45 40.89
C GLU A 819 -33.23 50.77 40.04
N VAL A 820 -33.17 51.49 38.90
CA VAL A 820 -33.70 52.79 38.43
C VAL A 820 -32.93 54.03 38.92
N GLU A 821 -32.18 54.65 38.00
CA GLU A 821 -32.08 56.09 37.70
C GLU A 821 -31.59 56.17 36.23
N GLU A 822 -32.43 56.50 35.25
CA GLU A 822 -32.79 57.86 34.79
C GLU A 822 -31.57 58.67 34.29
N THR A 823 -31.54 59.09 33.03
CA THR A 823 -32.43 60.15 32.53
C THR A 823 -32.62 60.13 31.00
N LYS A 824 -33.76 60.68 30.54
CA LYS A 824 -34.00 61.16 29.17
C LYS A 824 -33.82 62.70 29.12
N GLU A 825 -34.04 63.48 28.06
CA GLU A 825 -34.63 63.29 26.71
C GLU A 825 -34.06 64.40 25.75
N GLU A 826 -34.77 64.71 24.65
CA GLU A 826 -34.65 65.94 23.80
C GLU A 826 -33.52 66.10 22.73
N VAL A 827 -33.75 65.48 21.56
CA VAL A 827 -34.20 66.17 20.30
C VAL A 827 -33.30 67.22 19.56
N LYS A 828 -33.00 66.88 18.29
CA LYS A 828 -32.77 67.70 17.05
C LYS A 828 -31.43 68.41 16.71
N GLU A 829 -31.07 68.24 15.42
CA GLU A 829 -30.36 69.14 14.47
C GLU A 829 -28.91 69.56 14.80
N THR A 830 -27.94 69.60 13.86
CA THR A 830 -28.01 70.15 12.48
C THR A 830 -26.99 69.50 11.51
N ILE A 831 -26.90 69.99 10.26
CA ILE A 831 -26.20 69.44 9.08
C ILE A 831 -24.79 70.04 8.86
N LYS A 832 -23.84 69.23 8.32
CA LYS A 832 -22.86 69.51 7.22
C LYS A 832 -21.92 68.29 7.04
N GLU A 833 -21.69 67.67 5.88
CA GLU A 833 -21.34 68.11 4.49
C GLU A 833 -19.82 68.30 4.25
N VAL A 834 -19.35 67.73 3.10
CA VAL A 834 -18.28 68.25 2.20
C VAL A 834 -16.83 68.20 2.74
N GLU A 835 -15.80 67.73 2.01
CA GLU A 835 -15.66 67.04 0.69
C GLU A 835 -14.27 66.36 0.63
N GLU A 836 -14.11 65.31 -0.20
CA GLU A 836 -12.80 64.89 -0.74
C GLU A 836 -12.95 64.57 -2.24
N GLU A 837 -12.20 65.27 -3.09
CA GLU A 837 -12.10 64.97 -4.53
C GLU A 837 -10.81 64.17 -4.84
N GLN A 838 -10.89 63.34 -5.88
CA GLN A 838 -9.78 62.57 -6.44
C GLN A 838 -9.15 63.33 -7.62
N GLU A 839 -7.89 63.04 -7.97
CA GLU A 839 -7.57 62.76 -9.38
C GLU A 839 -6.22 62.01 -9.56
N GLU A 840 -6.15 61.20 -10.63
CA GLU A 840 -4.91 60.65 -11.20
C GLU A 840 -4.26 61.71 -12.14
N VAL A 841 -3.14 61.56 -12.87
CA VAL A 841 -2.82 60.61 -13.96
C VAL A 841 -1.33 60.77 -14.39
N LYS A 842 -0.69 59.62 -14.68
CA LYS A 842 0.45 59.27 -15.56
C LYS A 842 1.33 60.30 -16.34
N GLU A 843 2.56 59.82 -16.63
CA GLU A 843 3.37 60.03 -17.87
C GLU A 843 4.07 61.42 -18.09
N SER A 844 5.22 61.59 -18.79
CA SER A 844 6.10 60.67 -19.57
C SER A 844 7.52 61.25 -19.91
N ILE A 845 8.47 60.36 -20.27
CA ILE A 845 9.66 60.50 -21.18
C ILE A 845 10.74 61.60 -20.94
N LYS A 846 12.03 61.18 -20.81
CA LYS A 846 13.16 61.59 -21.72
C LYS A 846 14.51 60.88 -21.46
N GLU A 847 15.33 60.79 -22.52
CA GLU A 847 16.71 60.26 -22.57
C GLU A 847 17.76 61.40 -22.62
N VAL A 848 19.01 61.13 -22.19
CA VAL A 848 20.30 61.68 -22.71
C VAL A 848 21.42 60.64 -22.48
N GLU A 849 22.48 60.68 -23.30
CA GLU A 849 23.60 59.71 -23.41
C GLU A 849 24.87 60.05 -22.59
N GLU A 850 25.79 59.05 -22.47
CA GLU A 850 27.26 59.12 -22.25
C GLU A 850 27.82 59.89 -21.00
N GLU A 851 29.04 59.65 -20.47
CA GLU A 851 30.32 59.11 -21.01
C GLU A 851 31.00 58.04 -20.10
N GLN A 852 32.20 57.57 -20.49
CA GLN A 852 33.11 56.68 -19.73
C GLN A 852 34.37 57.43 -19.25
N GLU A 853 35.04 56.97 -18.18
CA GLU A 853 36.52 56.92 -18.17
C GLU A 853 37.11 55.93 -17.15
N GLU A 854 38.25 55.30 -17.49
CA GLU A 854 39.12 54.54 -16.56
C GLU A 854 40.21 55.45 -15.97
N VAL A 855 40.60 55.26 -14.70
CA VAL A 855 41.97 55.57 -14.25
C VAL A 855 42.52 54.43 -13.39
N LYS A 856 43.85 54.21 -13.46
CA LYS A 856 44.55 53.00 -13.00
C LYS A 856 45.34 53.20 -11.69
N GLU A 857 45.66 52.05 -11.10
CA GLU A 857 46.73 51.75 -10.12
C GLU A 857 48.06 52.53 -10.36
N PRO A 858 48.93 52.72 -9.33
CA PRO A 858 49.92 51.66 -9.04
C PRO A 858 50.54 51.57 -7.60
N ILE A 859 50.84 50.32 -7.19
CA ILE A 859 52.15 49.76 -6.72
C ILE A 859 53.09 50.64 -5.82
N LYS A 860 53.50 50.15 -4.62
CA LYS A 860 54.82 49.46 -4.36
C LYS A 860 55.08 48.96 -2.91
N GLU A 861 56.17 48.19 -2.74
CA GLU A 861 56.60 47.42 -1.54
C GLU A 861 57.38 48.23 -0.48
N VAL A 862 57.48 47.66 0.75
CA VAL A 862 58.68 47.43 1.62
C VAL A 862 58.15 46.78 2.92
N GLU A 863 58.79 45.89 3.68
CA GLU A 863 59.73 44.74 3.56
C GLU A 863 60.26 44.45 4.99
N GLU A 864 60.51 43.18 5.32
CA GLU A 864 61.17 42.59 6.51
C GLU A 864 61.15 43.24 7.92
N ALA A 865 60.76 42.40 8.91
CA ALA A 865 61.65 42.08 10.04
C ALA A 865 61.34 40.67 10.63
N LYS A 866 62.37 39.84 10.85
CA LYS A 866 62.32 38.62 11.67
C LYS A 866 63.25 38.74 12.88
N ALA A 867 62.86 38.14 14.00
CA ALA A 867 63.77 37.79 15.09
C ALA A 867 63.35 36.48 15.76
N GLU A 868 64.29 35.56 15.91
CA GLU A 868 64.15 34.36 16.75
C GLU A 868 64.73 34.60 18.14
N ILE A 869 64.44 33.71 19.11
CA ILE A 869 65.37 33.03 20.05
C ILE A 869 64.72 32.72 21.42
N LYS A 870 64.78 31.43 21.81
CA LYS A 870 64.83 30.77 23.15
C LYS A 870 64.10 31.40 24.37
N GLY A 871 63.55 30.63 25.33
CA GLY A 871 63.51 29.17 25.51
C GLY A 871 64.29 28.64 26.73
N THR A 872 63.75 28.81 27.94
CA THR A 872 64.13 28.17 29.24
C THR A 872 63.00 28.43 30.26
N GLY A 873 62.62 27.59 31.24
CA GLY A 873 62.95 26.17 31.51
C GLY A 873 63.00 25.83 33.02
N LYS A 874 62.45 24.66 33.43
CA LYS A 874 62.66 23.94 34.73
C LYS A 874 62.07 24.60 36.02
N GLU A 875 61.79 23.92 37.15
CA GLU A 875 61.87 22.49 37.57
C GLU A 875 61.02 22.15 38.84
N ILE A 876 60.93 20.85 39.21
CA ILE A 876 60.64 20.27 40.57
C ILE A 876 59.16 20.42 41.07
N GLU A 877 58.52 19.50 41.82
CA GLU A 877 58.86 18.26 42.55
C GLU A 877 57.81 17.14 42.25
N GLY A 878 58.09 15.82 42.26
CA GLY A 878 58.03 14.91 43.43
C GLY A 878 56.62 14.27 43.63
N SER A 879 56.39 12.96 43.84
CA SER A 879 57.27 11.79 44.05
C SER A 879 56.57 10.45 43.70
N LYS A 880 57.40 9.39 43.57
CA LYS A 880 57.27 7.90 43.62
C LYS A 880 55.99 7.27 44.24
N ASP A 881 55.64 5.98 44.04
CA ASP A 881 56.43 4.72 43.89
C ASP A 881 55.84 3.77 42.80
N ALA A 882 56.65 3.08 41.99
CA ALA A 882 57.31 1.76 42.18
C ALA A 882 56.31 0.57 42.35
N VAL A 883 56.22 -0.46 41.50
CA VAL A 883 57.16 -1.31 40.70
C VAL A 883 57.82 -2.46 41.49
N ASN A 884 57.52 -3.70 41.10
CA ASN A 884 58.45 -4.84 40.96
C ASN A 884 57.81 -5.90 40.01
N GLN A 885 58.47 -6.34 38.93
CA GLN A 885 59.61 -7.29 38.81
C GLN A 885 59.17 -8.77 39.02
N SER A 886 59.26 -9.66 38.02
CA SER A 886 60.45 -10.37 37.47
C SER A 886 60.93 -11.50 38.43
N THR A 887 61.40 -12.68 38.01
CA THR A 887 62.47 -12.99 37.02
C THR A 887 62.53 -14.48 36.57
N VAL A 888 62.83 -14.74 35.28
CA VAL A 888 63.88 -15.68 34.71
C VAL A 888 63.68 -17.22 35.04
N VAL A 889 64.22 -18.28 34.41
CA VAL A 889 65.55 -18.64 33.82
C VAL A 889 65.49 -19.86 32.83
N GLN A 890 66.17 -19.78 31.66
CA GLN A 890 66.84 -20.84 30.82
C GLN A 890 66.08 -22.15 30.38
N GLU A 891 66.43 -22.95 29.34
CA GLU A 891 67.17 -22.93 28.03
C GLU A 891 66.80 -24.27 27.28
N GLN A 892 67.30 -24.79 26.12
CA GLN A 892 68.39 -24.51 25.16
C GLN A 892 68.16 -25.23 23.78
N ASN A 893 68.73 -24.72 22.67
CA ASN A 893 69.12 -25.43 21.40
C ASN A 893 68.03 -26.14 20.53
N VAL A 894 68.18 -26.42 19.21
CA VAL A 894 69.36 -26.67 18.32
C VAL A 894 69.23 -25.97 16.91
N ASN A 895 70.37 -25.78 16.22
CA ASN A 895 70.64 -25.34 14.83
C ASN A 895 69.77 -25.98 13.69
N ASN A 896 69.77 -25.55 12.40
CA ASN A 896 70.79 -24.84 11.58
C ASN A 896 70.25 -24.18 10.26
N GLN A 897 70.99 -23.19 9.70
CA GLN A 897 71.36 -22.87 8.27
C GLN A 897 70.52 -23.42 7.04
N VAL A 898 70.39 -22.81 5.82
CA VAL A 898 71.09 -21.68 5.10
C VAL A 898 70.41 -21.24 3.75
N VAL A 899 70.37 -19.93 3.42
CA VAL A 899 70.62 -19.23 2.10
C VAL A 899 69.68 -19.30 0.83
N LYS A 900 69.18 -18.10 0.43
CA LYS A 900 69.04 -17.42 -0.91
C LYS A 900 68.07 -17.81 -2.08
N GLU A 901 67.30 -16.78 -2.49
CA GLU A 901 67.16 -16.12 -3.84
C GLU A 901 66.27 -16.58 -5.03
N ASN A 902 65.66 -15.54 -5.66
CA ASN A 902 65.27 -15.32 -7.08
C ASN A 902 64.04 -15.98 -7.77
N LYS A 903 62.95 -15.18 -7.84
CA LYS A 903 62.33 -14.55 -9.07
C LYS A 903 62.76 -15.04 -10.49
N PRO A 904 61.96 -14.79 -11.56
CA PRO A 904 60.48 -14.82 -11.73
C PRO A 904 60.09 -15.42 -13.14
N VAL A 905 59.24 -14.75 -13.95
CA VAL A 905 58.84 -15.02 -15.36
C VAL A 905 57.84 -16.19 -15.52
N VAL A 906 56.57 -16.03 -15.93
CA VAL A 906 55.91 -15.36 -17.10
C VAL A 906 56.10 -16.10 -18.43
N ASN A 907 55.10 -16.89 -18.86
CA ASN A 907 54.45 -16.66 -20.16
C ASN A 907 53.17 -17.50 -20.40
N LYS A 908 52.38 -17.00 -21.38
CA LYS A 908 51.68 -17.67 -22.51
C LYS A 908 51.59 -19.21 -22.59
N GLN A 909 50.67 -19.83 -23.35
CA GLN A 909 49.45 -19.48 -24.12
C GLN A 909 49.04 -20.75 -24.90
N GLU A 910 47.82 -20.85 -25.45
CA GLU A 910 47.45 -21.88 -26.46
C GLU A 910 47.51 -23.36 -26.01
N GLU A 911 47.05 -24.33 -26.80
CA GLU A 911 45.70 -24.47 -27.38
C GLU A 911 45.40 -25.96 -27.64
N SER A 912 44.18 -26.27 -28.09
CA SER A 912 43.81 -27.55 -28.75
C SER A 912 43.81 -28.81 -27.86
N LYS A 913 42.67 -29.45 -27.55
CA LYS A 913 41.70 -30.21 -28.38
C LYS A 913 42.07 -31.70 -28.55
N LYS A 914 41.19 -32.57 -28.03
CA LYS A 914 41.00 -34.00 -28.37
C LYS A 914 42.15 -34.93 -27.91
N SER A 915 41.94 -36.25 -27.80
CA SER A 915 40.76 -37.10 -28.09
C SER A 915 40.43 -38.07 -26.95
N LEU A 916 39.25 -38.70 -27.01
CA LEU A 916 38.84 -39.75 -26.08
C LEU A 916 39.69 -41.02 -26.22
N GLY A 917 39.81 -41.77 -25.12
CA GLY A 917 40.07 -43.20 -25.11
C GLY A 917 39.19 -43.81 -24.02
N ALA A 918 38.45 -44.89 -24.32
CA ALA A 918 37.37 -45.38 -23.46
C ALA A 918 37.57 -46.86 -23.06
N THR A 919 37.68 -47.09 -21.76
CA THR A 919 37.45 -48.37 -21.05
C THR A 919 36.90 -47.99 -19.67
N GLY A 920 35.96 -48.70 -19.03
CA GLY A 920 35.30 -49.94 -19.42
C GLY A 920 35.12 -50.81 -18.17
N GLY A 921 34.05 -50.59 -17.41
CA GLY A 921 33.81 -51.29 -16.13
C GLY A 921 32.42 -51.06 -15.55
N GLN A 922 31.65 -52.15 -15.46
CA GLN A 922 30.39 -52.30 -14.71
C GLN A 922 30.72 -52.52 -13.21
N GLU A 923 29.83 -52.37 -12.21
CA GLU A 923 28.37 -52.18 -12.20
C GLU A 923 27.85 -51.64 -10.84
N ASN A 924 26.56 -51.25 -10.78
CA ASN A 924 25.65 -51.27 -9.60
C ASN A 924 25.91 -50.36 -8.36
N THR A 925 24.93 -49.70 -7.72
CA THR A 925 23.57 -49.21 -8.13
C THR A 925 23.05 -48.18 -7.09
N SER A 926 21.95 -47.48 -7.41
CA SER A 926 21.00 -46.86 -6.45
C SER A 926 21.44 -45.62 -5.63
N THR A 927 21.33 -44.42 -6.23
CA THR A 927 20.56 -43.26 -5.69
C THR A 927 20.63 -42.03 -6.63
N LEU A 928 19.86 -42.02 -7.73
CA LEU A 928 19.76 -40.83 -8.59
C LEU A 928 18.41 -40.73 -9.34
N LEU A 929 17.35 -40.29 -8.65
CA LEU A 929 16.02 -40.14 -9.28
C LEU A 929 15.19 -38.94 -8.75
N SER A 930 15.87 -37.91 -8.24
CA SER A 930 15.27 -36.65 -7.74
C SER A 930 15.62 -35.40 -8.56
N GLY A 931 16.40 -35.54 -9.65
CA GLY A 931 17.04 -34.42 -10.34
C GLY A 931 16.57 -34.09 -11.77
N ILE A 932 15.54 -34.78 -12.31
CA ILE A 932 15.12 -34.64 -13.73
C ILE A 932 13.63 -34.33 -13.86
N ALA A 933 13.14 -33.36 -13.07
CA ALA A 933 11.79 -32.80 -13.19
C ALA A 933 11.78 -31.27 -13.42
N LEU A 934 12.94 -30.61 -13.36
CA LEU A 934 13.06 -29.14 -13.29
C LEU A 934 13.91 -28.56 -14.43
N VAL A 935 13.86 -29.20 -15.61
CA VAL A 935 14.62 -28.80 -16.82
C VAL A 935 13.72 -28.59 -18.05
N LEU A 936 12.47 -29.06 -18.03
CA LEU A 936 11.53 -28.91 -19.16
C LEU A 936 10.71 -27.61 -19.14
N SER A 937 10.77 -26.81 -18.07
CA SER A 937 10.23 -25.44 -18.01
C SER A 937 11.19 -24.37 -18.55
N ALA A 938 12.41 -24.75 -18.96
CA ALA A 938 13.49 -23.81 -19.33
C ALA A 938 13.87 -23.84 -20.83
N LEU A 939 13.09 -24.53 -21.69
CA LEU A 939 13.52 -24.90 -23.05
C LEU A 939 12.72 -24.32 -24.23
N SER A 940 11.65 -23.55 -23.98
CA SER A 940 10.98 -22.76 -25.04
C SER A 940 11.81 -21.52 -25.45
N MET A 941 12.51 -20.90 -24.49
CA MET A 941 13.12 -19.57 -24.62
C MET A 941 14.47 -19.53 -25.38
N PHE A 942 14.72 -20.44 -26.33
CA PHE A 942 16.01 -20.51 -27.05
C PHE A 942 15.96 -20.75 -28.57
N VAL A 943 14.81 -20.55 -29.24
CA VAL A 943 14.67 -20.71 -30.70
C VAL A 943 14.33 -19.40 -31.44
N PHE A 944 14.82 -18.24 -30.97
CA PHE A 944 14.63 -16.97 -31.69
C PHE A 944 15.86 -16.04 -31.77
N ARG A 945 17.03 -16.56 -32.18
CA ARG A 945 18.17 -15.67 -32.53
C ARG A 945 19.15 -16.18 -33.61
N LYS A 946 18.66 -16.62 -34.78
CA LYS A 946 19.56 -16.87 -35.93
C LYS A 946 18.98 -16.66 -37.35
N ARG A 947 18.24 -15.57 -37.60
CA ARG A 947 17.96 -15.06 -38.98
C ARG A 947 17.52 -13.59 -38.95
N LEU A 948 18.47 -12.65 -38.84
CA LEU A 948 18.29 -11.22 -39.22
C LEU A 948 19.66 -10.52 -39.28
N PHE A 949 20.37 -10.77 -40.39
CA PHE A 949 21.59 -10.04 -40.80
C PHE A 949 21.85 -10.35 -42.29
N LYS A 950 20.91 -9.98 -43.18
CA LYS A 950 21.15 -9.97 -44.63
C LYS A 950 20.14 -9.19 -45.49
N LYS A 951 19.82 -7.96 -45.09
CA LYS A 951 19.87 -6.77 -45.96
C LYS A 951 19.89 -5.53 -45.09
#